data_AF-A0A353KV57-F1
#
_entry.id   AF-A0A353KV57-F1
#
_cell.length_a   1.000
_cell.length_b   1.000
_cell.length_c   1.000
_cell.angle_alpha   90.00
_cell.angle_beta   90.00
_cell.angle_gamma   90.00
#
_symmetry.space_group_name_H-M   'P 1'
#
loop_
_entity.id
_entity.type
_entity.pdbx_description
1 polymer ?
#
loop_
_entity_poly.entity_id
_entity_poly.type
_entity_poly.pdbx_seq_one_letter_code
_entity_poly.pdbx_strand_id
1 'polypeptide(L)'
;MKYIFVVFLVIGNLTVFAQTTDSLSLDLGLPDDTLSFQDVNELSDTSRSSKDTISDFTNKSLAEEQVSSNLDSINNSNNPDSSDVETIKNESVNLDSDSRLEVLPDGTINGNNYFTTINTTFSDTVLMEFIKTNVTQSPDSLYFNVLKIVNYKSKSISGELTFTAPTGWNIISAQGNIINLDSSDSAFIPIRLAIDNEVVGAFTYMLNATFKTDDEIFSGNAYITIPGKRYWDMGVDKSIVVFNQYYDNEDLQIKISNKGNTTETIKLEYKVGALLLVEGVDEFSSSSYITLQNNKDTLVKVRVKFNNSLSYDEQQQLSQNWKESSVEIIASTFDKKIKKSIWFKKLKSSYVAQELSASPLNVSVTLSDLLSGQNIRLNTQVFGAILFPEDHNFSYSVNLMGFGLESNLIKDFDFNRRLRYTFIYQHDKLLIRAGNNIAGGGYGVGYTGYGFIAKYKIDKTSNLSLGATRANSYNAYSGFVRYSKKIFKIGLRTGLSVATNPSSNQNAYSASVGASFPLLKLNSFSFDVYKLSTSLSTFFENDTLSSGFGYNLGYSFHYKKFNFAVNYRDYMKFARKIGQQIVARSGYQFKNNLKLIFQFDRRKSFYDISKYNLDTKSLYSINDFGRITFNIHTNNSISYGIGPQYASYIRQSLENSTLFISTTKTYNPKIYLSVNKSISKRKSISVYLTTGLSYINYNTEDPSIAAISMKNKGTYSFGSTYNTKYWRLTVGYNMGSVTDMWSYLNYHMMFPNYDIESVMTESIVLRPYYERAIFNNKGRTQFMANYTYYMPSGRENLTLSSVNYFFLNNGWSASINANMYMGSVVDKEYGRITTKNINVQLGVKKSFDIQQPRLKFYDLNIICFNDLNGNKIKDENEPPLPNIQISFERLTVSDDMDEQNVLKTNFALVELVTSPDGETFYGNIPQGRYKVQFFPLFNMHDLYNVNGNEQTVVILSDNTTLFVPYAETYKLKGRVIVERDEFSSEGNVLIEGIRVTATNSIGESYSALTDKNGDYVLSVPQAQTYVVKVNNVFGEQFMCEKDEYSVHFNGIKVIKLDFKFIEKKRKVNFNSNIDQFYIFKSLSTSQVPSDIKKGVKNFDADIDTSAVLNYVDVILDTQNKLNKPKASDVIPISKIEEEGIVFKVQLFSESSVKKTYGDFKSFPKVTCIDGETGGFIYLVGSYTNYEQVKNFLQDVQDLGFGEAKIVPFKDSLKISLQEAGVENE
;
A
#
# COMPACT_ATOMS: atom_id res chain seq x y z
N MET A 1 15.94 -29.09 -17.62
CA MET A 1 15.73 -29.70 -18.95
C MET A 1 14.94 -31.00 -18.92
N LYS A 2 15.30 -32.04 -18.14
CA LYS A 2 14.58 -33.35 -18.12
C LYS A 2 13.04 -33.27 -18.14
N TYR A 3 12.42 -32.42 -17.32
CA TYR A 3 10.95 -32.25 -17.32
C TYR A 3 10.36 -31.54 -18.56
N ILE A 4 11.13 -30.70 -19.26
CA ILE A 4 10.72 -30.10 -20.53
C ILE A 4 10.68 -31.19 -21.62
N PHE A 5 11.64 -32.11 -21.59
CA PHE A 5 11.67 -33.28 -22.47
C PHE A 5 10.43 -34.18 -22.25
N VAL A 6 10.00 -34.37 -21.00
CA VAL A 6 8.75 -35.08 -20.67
C VAL A 6 7.51 -34.33 -21.20
N VAL A 7 7.47 -32.99 -21.14
CA VAL A 7 6.37 -32.22 -21.74
C VAL A 7 6.35 -32.36 -23.27
N PHE A 8 7.50 -32.33 -23.95
CA PHE A 8 7.58 -32.63 -25.39
C PHE A 8 7.17 -34.07 -25.72
N LEU A 9 7.54 -35.06 -24.90
CA LEU A 9 7.07 -36.45 -25.03
C LEU A 9 5.56 -36.59 -24.81
N VAL A 10 4.98 -35.86 -23.86
CA VAL A 10 3.52 -35.87 -23.62
C VAL A 10 2.76 -35.17 -24.74
N ILE A 11 3.29 -34.07 -25.29
CA ILE A 11 2.73 -33.40 -26.48
C ILE A 11 2.83 -34.31 -27.72
N GLY A 12 3.97 -34.97 -27.92
CA GLY A 12 4.16 -35.97 -28.98
C GLY A 12 3.15 -37.12 -28.86
N ASN A 13 3.04 -37.73 -27.68
CA ASN A 13 2.13 -38.86 -27.46
C ASN A 13 0.64 -38.47 -27.50
N LEU A 14 0.26 -37.25 -27.09
CA LEU A 14 -1.11 -36.73 -27.30
C LEU A 14 -1.42 -36.47 -28.78
N THR A 15 -0.40 -36.15 -29.59
CA THR A 15 -0.54 -36.01 -31.04
C THR A 15 -0.68 -37.39 -31.70
N VAL A 16 0.08 -38.39 -31.25
CA VAL A 16 -0.05 -39.79 -31.70
C VAL A 16 -1.42 -40.38 -31.34
N PHE A 17 -1.96 -40.10 -30.15
CA PHE A 17 -3.33 -40.52 -29.79
C PHE A 17 -4.45 -39.82 -30.60
N ALA A 18 -4.14 -38.71 -31.29
CA ALA A 18 -5.05 -38.01 -32.19
C ALA A 18 -4.90 -38.42 -33.68
N GLN A 19 -3.88 -39.22 -34.02
CA GLN A 19 -3.58 -39.63 -35.41
C GLN A 19 -4.30 -40.91 -35.87
N THR A 20 -5.09 -41.56 -35.03
CA THR A 20 -5.75 -42.85 -35.36
C THR A 20 -7.12 -42.72 -36.02
N THR A 21 -7.56 -41.50 -36.37
CA THR A 21 -8.73 -41.30 -37.27
C THR A 21 -8.45 -40.23 -38.32
N ASP A 22 -8.39 -40.68 -39.57
CA ASP A 22 -8.17 -39.95 -40.83
C ASP A 22 -6.83 -39.22 -40.98
N SER A 23 -6.06 -39.70 -41.96
CA SER A 23 -4.72 -39.23 -42.29
C SER A 23 -4.70 -37.79 -42.82
N LEU A 24 -3.90 -36.95 -42.17
CA LEU A 24 -3.34 -35.74 -42.79
C LEU A 24 -1.86 -35.65 -42.42
N SER A 25 -0.98 -35.71 -43.42
CA SER A 25 0.44 -35.43 -43.26
C SER A 25 0.62 -33.98 -42.79
N LEU A 26 1.61 -33.77 -41.91
CA LEU A 26 2.07 -32.42 -41.57
C LEU A 26 2.98 -31.93 -42.70
N ASP A 27 2.37 -31.57 -43.82
CA ASP A 27 3.06 -31.12 -45.02
C ASP A 27 3.62 -29.70 -44.83
N LEU A 28 4.80 -29.65 -44.20
CA LEU A 28 5.64 -28.46 -44.14
C LEU A 28 6.29 -28.29 -45.51
N GLY A 29 5.57 -27.63 -46.42
CA GLY A 29 6.00 -27.40 -47.81
C GLY A 29 7.28 -26.58 -47.92
N LEU A 30 8.41 -27.25 -47.72
CA LEU A 30 9.74 -26.86 -48.16
C LEU A 30 9.87 -27.29 -49.63
N PRO A 31 10.51 -26.51 -50.51
CA PRO A 31 10.73 -26.94 -51.89
C PRO A 31 11.61 -28.18 -51.96
N ASP A 32 11.25 -29.12 -52.85
CA ASP A 32 12.11 -30.24 -53.24
C ASP A 32 13.29 -29.74 -54.09
N ASP A 33 14.34 -29.26 -53.41
CA ASP A 33 15.69 -29.16 -53.97
C ASP A 33 16.69 -29.59 -52.89
N THR A 34 17.29 -30.76 -53.09
CA THR A 34 18.25 -31.36 -52.15
C THR A 34 19.60 -30.64 -52.21
N LEU A 35 19.90 -29.81 -51.22
CA LEU A 35 21.27 -29.42 -50.91
C LEU A 35 21.87 -30.42 -49.91
N SER A 36 22.84 -31.20 -50.40
CA SER A 36 23.56 -32.23 -49.64
C SER A 36 24.46 -31.63 -48.56
N PHE A 37 24.49 -32.27 -47.38
CA PHE A 37 25.43 -31.99 -46.30
C PHE A 37 26.83 -32.55 -46.62
N GLN A 38 27.49 -31.99 -47.64
CA GLN A 38 28.91 -32.18 -47.95
C GLN A 38 29.45 -30.87 -48.52
N ASP A 39 29.97 -30.03 -47.62
CA ASP A 39 31.03 -29.02 -47.81
C ASP A 39 31.00 -28.05 -46.62
N VAL A 40 31.41 -28.58 -45.45
CA VAL A 40 31.74 -27.80 -44.25
C VAL A 40 33.17 -28.18 -43.85
N ASN A 41 34.12 -27.82 -44.71
CA ASN A 41 35.56 -27.99 -44.48
C ASN A 41 36.41 -26.96 -45.23
N GLU A 42 35.87 -25.76 -45.48
CA GLU A 42 36.66 -24.60 -45.92
C GLU A 42 35.97 -23.32 -45.45
N LEU A 43 36.39 -22.80 -44.29
CA LEU A 43 36.30 -21.41 -43.82
C LEU A 43 36.76 -21.32 -42.35
N SER A 44 37.95 -21.87 -42.08
CA SER A 44 38.67 -21.70 -40.82
C SER A 44 39.95 -20.90 -41.03
N ASP A 45 39.87 -19.80 -41.79
CA ASP A 45 40.97 -18.84 -41.90
C ASP A 45 40.45 -17.44 -42.27
N THR A 46 40.38 -16.56 -41.27
CA THR A 46 41.05 -15.24 -41.24
C THR A 46 40.52 -14.41 -40.08
N SER A 47 41.43 -14.08 -39.15
CA SER A 47 41.19 -13.02 -38.18
C SER A 47 42.35 -12.02 -38.26
N ARG A 48 42.07 -10.78 -38.75
CA ARG A 48 42.80 -9.55 -38.37
C ARG A 48 42.34 -8.27 -39.07
N SER A 49 42.30 -7.21 -38.24
CA SER A 49 42.58 -5.78 -38.54
C SER A 49 41.54 -4.88 -39.25
N SER A 50 41.69 -3.58 -38.95
CA SER A 50 40.86 -2.39 -39.28
C SER A 50 39.55 -2.28 -38.47
N LYS A 51 39.31 -1.32 -37.56
CA LYS A 51 39.89 0.02 -37.28
C LYS A 51 39.88 0.98 -38.48
N ASP A 52 39.37 2.19 -38.20
CA ASP A 52 39.21 3.32 -39.11
C ASP A 52 38.10 3.18 -40.16
N THR A 53 36.93 3.78 -39.86
CA THR A 53 36.35 4.93 -40.61
C THR A 53 34.94 5.20 -40.06
N ILE A 54 34.80 6.23 -39.20
CA ILE A 54 33.51 6.83 -38.86
C ILE A 54 33.65 8.35 -39.03
N SER A 55 33.33 8.83 -40.22
CA SER A 55 32.93 10.20 -40.50
C SER A 55 31.93 10.18 -41.66
N ASP A 56 31.09 11.22 -41.71
CA ASP A 56 30.23 11.57 -42.84
C ASP A 56 29.12 10.57 -43.21
N PHE A 57 27.88 10.92 -42.86
CA PHE A 57 27.01 11.62 -43.82
C PHE A 57 25.73 12.13 -43.14
N THR A 58 25.64 13.45 -43.03
CA THR A 58 24.41 14.18 -42.62
C THR A 58 24.01 15.13 -43.76
N ASN A 59 22.70 15.40 -43.88
CA ASN A 59 22.08 16.46 -44.70
C ASN A 59 21.95 16.25 -46.23
N LYS A 60 20.78 15.76 -46.65
CA LYS A 60 19.83 16.34 -47.65
C LYS A 60 18.60 15.42 -47.70
N SER A 61 17.37 15.88 -47.89
CA SER A 61 16.84 17.20 -48.24
C SER A 61 15.38 17.36 -47.74
N LEU A 62 14.91 18.61 -47.61
CA LEU A 62 13.62 19.10 -48.12
C LEU A 62 13.49 20.60 -47.82
N ALA A 63 13.48 21.42 -48.86
CA ALA A 63 13.12 22.84 -48.83
C ALA A 63 11.58 22.93 -48.72
N GLU A 64 11.04 23.72 -47.79
CA GLU A 64 10.59 25.10 -47.99
C GLU A 64 9.57 25.32 -49.12
N GLU A 65 8.37 25.76 -48.73
CA GLU A 65 7.64 26.80 -49.45
C GLU A 65 7.05 27.76 -48.40
N GLN A 66 7.26 29.07 -48.58
CA GLN A 66 6.89 30.13 -47.63
C GLN A 66 5.54 30.76 -48.00
N VAL A 67 4.80 31.27 -46.99
CA VAL A 67 4.10 32.56 -47.12
C VAL A 67 4.18 33.34 -45.78
N SER A 68 4.48 34.64 -45.91
CA SER A 68 4.49 35.76 -44.94
C SER A 68 3.13 36.04 -44.27
N SER A 69 2.88 36.95 -43.30
CA SER A 69 3.59 38.00 -42.52
C SER A 69 2.60 38.43 -41.40
N ASN A 70 2.97 38.87 -40.18
CA ASN A 70 3.48 40.18 -39.76
C ASN A 70 3.89 40.02 -38.25
N LEU A 71 5.02 40.52 -37.76
CA LEU A 71 5.32 41.92 -37.41
C LEU A 71 4.40 42.53 -36.33
N ASP A 72 4.89 42.55 -35.09
CA ASP A 72 4.96 43.77 -34.28
C ASP A 72 6.09 43.67 -33.24
N SER A 73 6.75 44.80 -32.95
CA SER A 73 8.01 44.86 -32.20
C SER A 73 8.00 45.98 -31.15
N ILE A 74 8.42 45.71 -29.91
CA ILE A 74 8.81 46.74 -28.93
C ILE A 74 10.12 46.33 -28.24
N ASN A 75 11.00 47.32 -28.08
CA ASN A 75 12.39 47.22 -27.62
C ASN A 75 12.58 47.52 -26.11
N ASN A 76 13.85 47.45 -25.70
CA ASN A 76 14.49 47.88 -24.44
C ASN A 76 14.46 46.82 -23.31
N SER A 77 15.57 46.20 -22.92
CA SER A 77 16.89 46.69 -22.46
C SER A 77 16.90 47.19 -21.02
N ASN A 78 17.71 46.54 -20.19
CA ASN A 78 18.86 47.17 -19.52
C ASN A 78 19.63 46.14 -18.67
N ASN A 79 20.90 45.97 -19.01
CA ASN A 79 21.94 45.35 -18.19
C ASN A 79 23.11 46.37 -18.18
N PRO A 80 23.74 46.67 -17.03
CA PRO A 80 24.99 47.40 -17.00
C PRO A 80 26.20 46.49 -16.73
N ASP A 81 27.26 46.75 -17.49
CA ASP A 81 28.64 46.29 -17.33
C ASP A 81 29.22 46.57 -15.93
N SER A 82 30.22 45.85 -15.40
CA SER A 82 31.46 45.25 -15.94
C SER A 82 32.67 46.20 -16.03
N SER A 83 33.82 45.72 -15.54
CA SER A 83 35.20 46.21 -15.72
C SER A 83 36.14 45.14 -15.08
N ASP A 84 37.01 44.43 -15.80
CA ASP A 84 38.30 44.85 -16.43
C ASP A 84 39.36 45.21 -15.37
N VAL A 85 40.63 44.74 -15.36
CA VAL A 85 41.54 44.18 -16.41
C VAL A 85 42.47 43.05 -15.85
N GLU A 86 43.02 42.21 -16.75
CA GLU A 86 43.98 41.09 -16.50
C GLU A 86 45.51 41.41 -16.54
N THR A 87 46.32 40.42 -16.12
CA THR A 87 47.78 40.18 -16.42
C THR A 87 48.85 41.06 -15.73
N ILE A 88 50.05 40.56 -15.37
CA ILE A 88 51.09 39.88 -16.18
C ILE A 88 51.87 38.74 -15.44
N LYS A 89 52.27 37.73 -16.24
CA LYS A 89 53.36 36.70 -16.18
C LYS A 89 54.61 37.03 -15.34
N ASN A 90 55.57 36.15 -14.98
CA ASN A 90 55.89 34.71 -15.00
C ASN A 90 56.95 34.53 -13.85
N GLU A 91 57.42 33.38 -13.36
CA GLU A 91 58.06 32.26 -14.05
C GLU A 91 58.32 31.09 -13.06
N SER A 92 58.60 29.88 -13.57
CA SER A 92 58.58 28.61 -12.84
C SER A 92 59.91 27.86 -12.87
N VAL A 93 60.24 27.08 -11.82
CA VAL A 93 61.07 25.87 -11.97
C VAL A 93 60.49 24.71 -11.16
N ASN A 94 60.50 23.54 -11.79
CA ASN A 94 59.92 22.26 -11.36
C ASN A 94 61.00 21.35 -10.74
N LEU A 95 60.64 20.36 -9.92
CA LEU A 95 61.38 19.07 -9.81
C LEU A 95 60.58 18.01 -9.03
N ASP A 96 60.88 16.73 -9.30
CA ASP A 96 59.97 15.59 -9.22
C ASP A 96 59.97 14.77 -7.90
N SER A 97 58.86 14.04 -7.73
CA SER A 97 58.72 12.67 -7.21
C SER A 97 58.82 12.33 -5.70
N ASP A 98 57.84 11.51 -5.31
CA ASP A 98 57.84 10.42 -4.31
C ASP A 98 58.36 10.63 -2.87
N SER A 99 57.42 10.58 -1.91
CA SER A 99 57.20 9.34 -1.14
C SER A 99 55.94 9.40 -0.26
N ARG A 100 55.31 8.25 -0.05
CA ARG A 100 54.09 8.10 0.79
C ARG A 100 54.44 8.03 2.28
N LEU A 101 53.56 8.57 3.12
CA LEU A 101 53.35 8.07 4.48
C LEU A 101 51.85 7.88 4.74
N GLU A 102 51.48 6.71 5.25
CA GLU A 102 50.09 6.31 5.53
C GLU A 102 49.63 6.79 6.92
N VAL A 103 48.33 7.02 7.08
CA VAL A 103 47.69 7.26 8.38
C VAL A 103 46.65 6.16 8.60
N LEU A 104 46.74 5.47 9.74
CA LEU A 104 45.83 4.38 10.12
C LEU A 104 44.50 4.91 10.69
N PRO A 105 43.43 4.09 10.71
CA PRO A 105 42.06 4.57 10.95
C PRO A 105 41.69 4.94 12.40
N ASP A 106 42.64 5.00 13.35
CA ASP A 106 42.36 5.20 14.78
C ASP A 106 42.85 6.55 15.36
N GLY A 107 43.51 7.39 14.57
CA GLY A 107 43.86 8.76 14.96
C GLY A 107 44.95 8.87 16.03
N THR A 108 45.75 7.83 16.26
CA THR A 108 46.91 7.91 17.18
C THR A 108 48.15 8.47 16.48
N ILE A 109 48.68 9.60 16.97
CA ILE A 109 50.01 10.10 16.59
C ILE A 109 51.02 9.65 17.64
N ASN A 110 52.03 8.90 17.21
CA ASN A 110 53.06 8.37 18.08
C ASN A 110 54.14 9.43 18.35
N GLY A 111 54.03 10.12 19.48
CA GLY A 111 54.94 11.21 19.86
C GLY A 111 56.28 10.71 20.41
N ASN A 112 57.26 10.46 19.54
CA ASN A 112 58.65 10.20 19.94
C ASN A 112 59.62 11.26 19.39
N ASN A 113 60.00 12.18 20.29
CA ASN A 113 61.25 12.95 20.35
C ASN A 113 62.05 13.21 19.06
N TYR A 114 61.94 14.45 18.56
CA TYR A 114 63.10 15.18 18.03
C TYR A 114 63.22 16.53 18.73
N PHE A 115 64.03 16.58 19.79
CA PHE A 115 64.50 17.85 20.35
C PHE A 115 65.62 18.39 19.45
N THR A 116 65.28 19.33 18.56
CA THR A 116 66.29 20.21 17.97
C THR A 116 66.51 21.36 18.92
N THR A 117 67.47 21.21 19.85
CA THR A 117 67.82 22.26 20.81
C THR A 117 68.50 23.42 20.09
N ILE A 118 67.72 24.39 19.62
CA ILE A 118 68.27 25.70 19.25
C ILE A 118 68.69 26.37 20.55
N ASN A 119 69.98 26.35 20.86
CA ASN A 119 70.56 27.17 21.92
C ASN A 119 70.57 28.64 21.46
N THR A 120 69.40 29.29 21.47
CA THR A 120 69.33 30.75 21.42
C THR A 120 69.94 31.32 22.69
N THR A 121 71.16 31.86 22.57
CA THR A 121 71.77 32.69 23.61
C THR A 121 71.01 34.02 23.71
N PHE A 122 69.99 34.05 24.57
CA PHE A 122 69.32 35.29 24.94
C PHE A 122 70.30 36.17 25.72
N SER A 123 70.57 37.36 25.19
CA SER A 123 71.31 38.42 25.89
C SER A 123 70.52 39.72 25.79
N ASP A 124 70.38 40.40 26.92
CA ASP A 124 69.70 41.70 27.06
C ASP A 124 68.20 41.73 26.67
N THR A 125 67.44 40.71 27.08
CA THR A 125 65.97 40.68 26.90
C THR A 125 65.25 39.95 28.05
N VAL A 126 63.92 39.96 28.05
CA VAL A 126 63.07 39.22 28.99
C VAL A 126 62.30 38.15 28.23
N LEU A 127 62.47 36.88 28.61
CA LEU A 127 61.73 35.77 28.03
C LEU A 127 60.48 35.49 28.86
N MET A 128 59.32 35.44 28.19
CA MET A 128 58.05 35.02 28.80
C MET A 128 57.53 33.77 28.10
N GLU A 129 57.48 32.64 28.81
CA GLU A 129 56.96 31.38 28.28
C GLU A 129 55.98 30.73 29.26
N PHE A 130 54.88 30.20 28.73
CA PHE A 130 53.99 29.34 29.50
C PHE A 130 54.51 27.89 29.46
N ILE A 131 54.58 27.21 30.61
CA ILE A 131 55.05 25.81 30.67
C ILE A 131 54.20 24.89 29.78
N LYS A 132 52.89 25.13 29.70
CA LYS A 132 52.00 24.50 28.71
C LYS A 132 51.72 25.50 27.59
N THR A 133 52.44 25.39 26.46
CA THR A 133 52.26 26.27 25.29
C THR A 133 51.02 25.90 24.46
N ASN A 134 50.76 24.61 24.28
CA ASN A 134 49.57 24.07 23.60
C ASN A 134 48.90 23.01 24.48
N VAL A 135 47.57 23.03 24.58
CA VAL A 135 46.81 22.09 25.41
C VAL A 135 45.39 21.87 24.87
N THR A 136 44.86 20.67 25.03
CA THR A 136 43.43 20.39 24.81
C THR A 136 42.72 20.33 26.16
N GLN A 137 41.63 21.08 26.33
CA GLN A 137 40.94 21.24 27.61
C GLN A 137 39.42 21.22 27.38
N SER A 138 38.64 20.58 28.27
CA SER A 138 37.18 20.51 28.11
C SER A 138 36.49 21.81 28.54
N PRO A 139 35.27 22.10 28.02
CA PRO A 139 34.33 22.97 28.73
C PRO A 139 34.14 22.53 30.19
N ASP A 140 33.68 23.44 31.05
CA ASP A 140 33.44 23.20 32.48
C ASP A 140 34.66 22.72 33.30
N SER A 141 35.89 23.01 32.85
CA SER A 141 37.10 22.59 33.57
C SER A 141 38.02 23.75 33.98
N LEU A 142 38.65 23.58 35.14
CA LEU A 142 39.67 24.47 35.66
C LEU A 142 40.99 24.17 34.96
N TYR A 143 41.47 25.15 34.18
CA TYR A 143 42.78 25.09 33.57
C TYR A 143 43.84 25.71 34.49
N PHE A 144 44.96 25.01 34.64
CA PHE A 144 46.13 25.46 35.40
C PHE A 144 47.38 25.44 34.54
N ASN A 145 48.11 26.55 34.57
CA ASN A 145 49.39 26.73 33.91
C ASN A 145 50.32 27.59 34.79
N VAL A 146 51.59 27.67 34.41
CA VAL A 146 52.57 28.56 35.05
C VAL A 146 53.24 29.36 33.95
N LEU A 147 53.27 30.67 34.11
CA LEU A 147 54.06 31.57 33.29
C LEU A 147 55.45 31.69 33.92
N LYS A 148 56.48 31.38 33.15
CA LYS A 148 57.88 31.57 33.51
C LYS A 148 58.36 32.86 32.84
N ILE A 149 58.88 33.78 33.65
CA ILE A 149 59.50 35.04 33.20
C ILE A 149 60.97 34.97 33.58
N VAL A 150 61.88 35.17 32.63
CA VAL A 150 63.35 35.15 32.86
C VAL A 150 63.97 36.46 32.41
N ASN A 151 64.69 37.13 33.30
CA ASN A 151 65.37 38.38 33.00
C ASN A 151 66.82 38.12 32.52
N TYR A 152 67.07 38.14 31.21
CA TYR A 152 68.42 38.04 30.65
C TYR A 152 69.11 39.41 30.49
N LYS A 153 68.56 40.50 31.05
CA LYS A 153 69.23 41.81 31.12
C LYS A 153 70.25 41.85 32.25
N SER A 154 71.25 42.72 32.09
CA SER A 154 72.32 42.95 33.08
C SER A 154 71.90 43.83 34.28
N LYS A 155 70.60 44.12 34.41
CA LYS A 155 70.01 44.99 35.43
C LYS A 155 68.70 44.39 35.93
N SER A 156 68.35 44.69 37.18
CA SER A 156 67.05 44.37 37.74
C SER A 156 65.94 45.14 37.03
N ILE A 157 64.81 44.50 36.79
CA ILE A 157 63.63 45.06 36.14
C ILE A 157 62.41 44.98 37.07
N SER A 158 61.55 45.99 36.99
CA SER A 158 60.25 46.04 37.66
C SER A 158 59.17 46.26 36.61
N GLY A 159 58.03 45.59 36.75
CA GLY A 159 56.92 45.74 35.83
C GLY A 159 55.61 45.16 36.33
N GLU A 160 54.51 45.58 35.73
CA GLU A 160 53.17 45.07 35.99
C GLU A 160 52.87 43.86 35.10
N LEU A 161 52.42 42.76 35.71
CA LEU A 161 51.95 41.59 34.96
C LEU A 161 50.42 41.58 34.84
N THR A 162 49.94 41.55 33.59
CA THR A 162 48.53 41.44 33.24
C THR A 162 48.27 40.17 32.42
N PHE A 163 47.07 39.60 32.57
CA PHE A 163 46.64 38.41 31.85
C PHE A 163 45.33 38.70 31.12
N THR A 164 45.25 38.37 29.83
CA THR A 164 44.05 38.50 29.00
C THR A 164 43.60 37.13 28.55
N ALA A 165 42.39 36.74 28.97
CA ALA A 165 41.70 35.51 28.56
C ALA A 165 40.53 35.83 27.60
N PRO A 166 40.00 34.83 26.88
CA PRO A 166 38.80 34.98 26.07
C PRO A 166 37.59 35.49 26.86
N THR A 167 36.68 36.20 26.19
CA THR A 167 35.42 36.67 26.77
C THR A 167 34.63 35.51 27.41
N GLY A 168 34.12 35.71 28.62
CA GLY A 168 33.41 34.69 29.41
C GLY A 168 34.29 33.83 30.31
N TRP A 169 35.61 33.76 30.06
CA TRP A 169 36.52 32.96 30.88
C TRP A 169 36.99 33.74 32.11
N ASN A 170 36.95 33.11 33.28
CA ASN A 170 37.28 33.77 34.55
C ASN A 170 38.69 33.42 35.01
N ILE A 171 39.57 34.41 35.13
CA ILE A 171 40.91 34.25 35.72
C ILE A 171 40.78 34.31 37.25
N ILE A 172 41.30 33.29 37.93
CA ILE A 172 41.14 33.07 39.39
C ILE A 172 42.40 33.47 40.17
N SER A 173 43.55 33.60 39.49
CA SER A 173 44.80 34.11 40.07
C SER A 173 44.79 35.64 40.21
N ALA A 174 45.44 36.16 41.26
CA ALA A 174 45.56 37.60 41.51
C ALA A 174 46.21 38.34 40.31
N GLN A 175 45.52 39.37 39.83
CA GLN A 175 46.00 40.29 38.77
C GLN A 175 46.65 41.54 39.40
N GLY A 176 47.57 42.20 38.69
CA GLY A 176 48.16 43.47 39.11
C GLY A 176 49.35 43.38 40.06
N ASN A 177 50.08 42.26 40.07
CA ASN A 177 51.32 42.16 40.83
C ASN A 177 52.45 42.89 40.09
N ILE A 178 53.11 43.82 40.78
CA ILE A 178 54.42 44.33 40.37
C ILE A 178 55.44 43.22 40.65
N ILE A 179 56.13 42.76 39.61
CA ILE A 179 57.17 41.73 39.73
C ILE A 179 58.53 42.41 39.56
N ASN A 180 59.37 42.27 40.57
CA ASN A 180 60.76 42.67 40.53
C ASN A 180 61.61 41.42 40.22
N LEU A 181 62.45 41.50 39.20
CA LEU A 181 63.37 40.44 38.78
C LEU A 181 64.79 40.98 38.72
N ASP A 182 65.70 40.41 39.51
CA ASP A 182 67.12 40.73 39.41
C ASP A 182 67.75 40.20 38.11
N SER A 183 68.97 40.63 37.81
CA SER A 183 69.69 40.15 36.61
C SER A 183 69.90 38.63 36.66
N SER A 184 69.53 37.96 35.57
CA SER A 184 69.56 36.48 35.42
C SER A 184 68.60 35.70 36.34
N ASP A 185 67.67 36.38 37.02
CA ASP A 185 66.65 35.74 37.86
C ASP A 185 65.37 35.36 37.07
N SER A 186 64.52 34.53 37.67
CA SER A 186 63.28 34.06 37.06
C SER A 186 62.09 33.94 38.02
N ALA A 187 60.93 34.43 37.60
CA ALA A 187 59.66 34.28 38.31
C ALA A 187 58.78 33.22 37.66
N PHE A 188 58.09 32.44 38.50
CA PHE A 188 57.12 31.43 38.11
C PHE A 188 55.74 31.81 38.64
N ILE A 189 54.88 32.36 37.78
CA ILE A 189 53.56 32.87 38.16
C ILE A 189 52.48 31.84 37.83
N PRO A 190 51.84 31.22 38.84
CA PRO A 190 50.75 30.28 38.62
C PRO A 190 49.47 31.01 38.18
N ILE A 191 48.90 30.58 37.04
CA ILE A 191 47.58 31.03 36.58
C ILE A 191 46.57 29.88 36.68
N ARG A 192 45.39 30.21 37.21
CA ARG A 192 44.19 29.36 37.15
C ARG A 192 43.10 30.13 36.41
N LEU A 193 42.41 29.46 35.50
CA LEU A 193 41.21 30.00 34.86
C LEU A 193 40.10 28.95 34.84
N ALA A 194 38.86 29.40 34.97
CA ALA A 194 37.67 28.62 34.65
C ALA A 194 37.25 28.91 33.21
N ILE A 195 37.17 27.84 32.42
CA ILE A 195 36.66 27.88 31.04
C ILE A 195 35.13 27.97 31.08
N ASP A 196 34.57 28.86 30.28
CA ASP A 196 33.13 29.03 30.13
C ASP A 196 32.43 27.73 29.68
N ASN A 197 31.21 27.48 30.17
CA ASN A 197 30.45 26.26 29.89
C ASN A 197 29.77 26.31 28.52
N GLU A 198 29.45 27.51 28.02
CA GLU A 198 28.88 27.74 26.68
C GLU A 198 29.95 27.95 25.59
N VAL A 199 31.25 27.78 25.92
CA VAL A 199 32.36 28.01 24.98
C VAL A 199 32.25 27.16 23.70
N VAL A 200 32.49 27.78 22.55
CA VAL A 200 32.38 27.12 21.24
C VAL A 200 33.52 26.13 21.05
N GLY A 201 33.18 24.88 20.77
CA GLY A 201 34.14 23.81 20.52
C GLY A 201 34.71 23.81 19.10
N ALA A 202 35.78 23.06 18.90
CA ALA A 202 36.58 23.01 17.67
C ALA A 202 37.32 24.33 17.32
N PHE A 203 37.50 25.21 18.31
CA PHE A 203 38.35 26.40 18.22
C PHE A 203 39.52 26.31 19.21
N THR A 204 40.61 27.00 18.86
CA THR A 204 41.76 27.22 19.73
C THR A 204 41.75 28.66 20.21
N TYR A 205 41.72 28.82 21.52
CA TYR A 205 41.67 30.11 22.20
C TYR A 205 43.05 30.50 22.72
N MET A 206 43.38 31.79 22.71
CA MET A 206 44.67 32.28 23.19
C MET A 206 44.53 32.92 24.58
N LEU A 207 45.38 32.49 25.51
CA LEU A 207 45.66 33.16 26.77
C LEU A 207 46.96 33.96 26.59
N ASN A 208 46.89 35.28 26.73
CA ASN A 208 48.03 36.18 26.65
C ASN A 208 48.42 36.66 28.05
N ALA A 209 49.72 36.63 28.37
CA ALA A 209 50.30 37.31 29.52
C ALA A 209 51.20 38.44 29.03
N THR A 210 50.96 39.66 29.51
CA THR A 210 51.73 40.86 29.12
C THR A 210 52.42 41.43 30.35
N PHE A 211 53.75 41.51 30.32
CA PHE A 211 54.58 42.13 31.35
C PHE A 211 55.06 43.49 30.85
N LYS A 212 54.62 44.55 31.53
CA LYS A 212 54.92 45.94 31.16
C LYS A 212 55.87 46.57 32.16
N THR A 213 57.06 46.93 31.69
CA THR A 213 58.02 47.77 32.41
C THR A 213 57.81 49.24 32.01
N ASP A 214 58.59 50.17 32.60
CA ASP A 214 58.47 51.60 32.27
C ASP A 214 58.80 51.91 30.79
N ASP A 215 59.75 51.17 30.19
CA ASP A 215 60.23 51.40 28.83
C ASP A 215 59.79 50.34 27.79
N GLU A 216 59.56 49.09 28.22
CA GLU A 216 59.33 47.94 27.31
C GLU A 216 58.15 47.05 27.73
N ILE A 217 57.53 46.40 26.73
CA ILE A 217 56.42 45.45 26.91
C ILE A 217 56.82 44.08 26.34
N PHE A 218 56.68 43.04 27.15
CA PHE A 218 56.91 41.65 26.78
C PHE A 218 55.60 40.87 26.80
N SER A 219 55.47 39.83 25.97
CA SER A 219 54.29 38.96 25.97
C SER A 219 54.64 37.48 25.84
N GLY A 220 53.88 36.64 26.55
CA GLY A 220 53.90 35.19 26.45
C GLY A 220 52.49 34.67 26.16
N ASN A 221 52.35 33.68 25.26
CA ASN A 221 51.06 33.15 24.83
C ASN A 221 50.93 31.64 25.11
N ALA A 222 49.72 31.20 25.47
CA ALA A 222 49.34 29.80 25.53
C ALA A 222 48.05 29.56 24.73
N TYR A 223 47.99 28.43 24.02
CA TYR A 223 46.89 28.07 23.15
C TYR A 223 46.10 26.90 23.74
N ILE A 224 44.81 27.10 23.93
CA ILE A 224 43.88 26.19 24.61
C ILE A 224 42.81 25.77 23.61
N THR A 225 42.91 24.53 23.13
CA THR A 225 41.99 23.94 22.15
C THR A 225 40.80 23.30 22.88
N ILE A 226 39.59 23.73 22.55
CA ILE A 226 38.37 23.13 23.07
C ILE A 226 37.88 22.06 22.08
N PRO A 227 37.68 20.80 22.49
CA PRO A 227 37.16 19.76 21.60
C PRO A 227 35.70 20.04 21.20
N GLY A 228 35.39 19.86 19.91
CA GLY A 228 34.04 19.99 19.38
C GLY A 228 33.18 18.76 19.67
N LYS A 229 32.07 18.95 20.38
CA LYS A 229 31.03 17.95 20.63
C LYS A 229 29.82 18.26 19.75
N ARG A 230 29.63 17.50 18.68
CA ARG A 230 28.48 17.64 17.77
C ARG A 230 27.33 16.77 18.28
N TYR A 231 26.21 17.37 18.69
CA TYR A 231 25.04 16.60 19.09
C TYR A 231 23.73 17.37 18.81
N TRP A 232 23.14 17.11 17.65
CA TRP A 232 21.84 17.66 17.26
C TRP A 232 20.77 16.56 17.11
N ASP A 233 19.50 16.91 17.28
CA ASP A 233 18.35 16.01 17.06
C ASP A 233 17.14 16.75 16.46
N MET A 234 16.25 16.02 15.78
CA MET A 234 15.04 16.54 15.12
C MET A 234 13.77 15.81 15.55
N GLY A 235 12.83 16.57 16.13
CA GLY A 235 11.46 16.18 16.41
C GLY A 235 10.45 16.89 15.50
N VAL A 236 9.23 16.35 15.45
CA VAL A 236 8.05 16.99 14.86
C VAL A 236 6.91 16.92 15.85
N ASP A 237 6.03 17.91 15.87
CA ASP A 237 4.91 18.00 16.81
C ASP A 237 3.81 16.96 16.54
N LYS A 238 3.54 16.66 15.27
CA LYS A 238 2.51 15.71 14.82
C LYS A 238 3.09 14.68 13.85
N SER A 239 2.68 13.41 14.00
CA SER A 239 2.94 12.33 13.04
C SER A 239 1.80 12.15 12.03
N ILE A 240 0.58 12.52 12.43
CA ILE A 240 -0.62 12.56 11.59
C ILE A 240 -1.24 13.97 11.73
N VAL A 241 -1.56 14.58 10.60
CA VAL A 241 -2.24 15.87 10.47
C VAL A 241 -3.55 15.64 9.72
N VAL A 242 -4.62 16.33 10.13
CA VAL A 242 -5.95 16.16 9.55
C VAL A 242 -6.42 17.49 8.97
N PHE A 243 -6.67 17.53 7.66
CA PHE A 243 -7.41 18.62 7.03
C PHE A 243 -8.91 18.40 7.23
N ASN A 244 -9.61 19.45 7.67
CA ASN A 244 -11.07 19.52 7.62
C ASN A 244 -11.50 20.00 6.22
N GLN A 245 -12.67 19.60 5.74
CA GLN A 245 -13.21 20.03 4.44
C GLN A 245 -13.40 21.56 4.28
N TYR A 246 -13.37 22.30 5.39
CA TYR A 246 -13.46 23.77 5.44
C TYR A 246 -12.09 24.46 5.46
N TYR A 247 -11.01 23.75 5.79
CA TYR A 247 -9.66 24.29 5.97
C TYR A 247 -8.63 23.39 5.29
N ASP A 248 -8.17 23.83 4.12
CA ASP A 248 -7.24 23.09 3.26
C ASP A 248 -5.76 23.37 3.56
N ASN A 249 -5.44 23.93 4.72
CA ASN A 249 -4.10 24.31 5.15
C ASN A 249 -3.85 24.02 6.64
N GLU A 250 -2.67 23.51 6.95
CA GLU A 250 -2.23 23.16 8.30
C GLU A 250 -0.75 23.51 8.48
N ASP A 251 -0.36 23.97 9.67
CA ASP A 251 1.02 24.33 9.99
C ASP A 251 1.72 23.17 10.71
N LEU A 252 2.84 22.70 10.15
CA LEU A 252 3.71 21.67 10.71
C LEU A 252 4.87 22.32 11.47
N GLN A 253 5.19 21.83 12.66
CA GLN A 253 6.28 22.35 13.47
C GLN A 253 7.43 21.33 13.59
N ILE A 254 8.60 21.71 13.09
CA ILE A 254 9.83 20.92 13.16
C ILE A 254 10.68 21.52 14.27
N LYS A 255 10.88 20.79 15.36
CA LYS A 255 11.79 21.19 16.43
C LYS A 255 13.16 20.58 16.16
N ILE A 256 14.18 21.43 16.04
CA ILE A 256 15.56 21.00 15.86
C ILE A 256 16.37 21.50 17.05
N SER A 257 16.99 20.58 17.78
CA SER A 257 17.77 20.88 18.99
C SER A 257 19.24 20.71 18.72
N ASN A 258 20.07 21.69 19.12
CA ASN A 258 21.51 21.53 19.20
C ASN A 258 21.94 21.52 20.67
N LYS A 259 22.43 20.36 21.13
CA LYS A 259 23.01 20.12 22.46
C LYS A 259 24.53 19.97 22.39
N GLY A 260 25.12 20.28 21.23
CA GLY A 260 26.54 20.36 21.01
C GLY A 260 27.08 21.76 21.28
N ASN A 261 28.38 21.84 21.56
CA ASN A 261 29.11 23.11 21.70
C ASN A 261 29.63 23.64 20.35
N THR A 262 29.26 23.03 19.22
CA THR A 262 29.57 23.50 17.87
C THR A 262 28.35 24.09 17.19
N THR A 263 28.54 25.11 16.35
CA THR A 263 27.50 25.59 15.42
C THR A 263 27.38 24.61 14.25
N GLU A 264 26.16 24.16 13.94
CA GLU A 264 25.88 23.16 12.91
C GLU A 264 25.00 23.73 11.80
N THR A 265 25.34 23.46 10.54
CA THR A 265 24.50 23.83 9.39
C THR A 265 23.74 22.60 8.90
N ILE A 266 22.43 22.55 9.16
CA ILE A 266 21.57 21.43 8.80
C ILE A 266 20.87 21.71 7.48
N LYS A 267 21.02 20.79 6.52
CA LYS A 267 20.20 20.73 5.31
C LYS A 267 18.89 20.00 5.62
N LEU A 268 17.76 20.66 5.40
CA LEU A 268 16.43 20.05 5.40
C LEU A 268 16.00 19.78 3.95
N GLU A 269 15.74 18.53 3.59
CA GLU A 269 15.18 18.12 2.30
C GLU A 269 13.73 17.65 2.48
N TYR A 270 12.81 18.16 1.67
CA TYR A 270 11.37 17.87 1.72
C TYR A 270 10.94 16.99 0.55
N LYS A 271 10.27 15.88 0.85
CA LYS A 271 9.63 14.99 -0.11
C LYS A 271 8.13 15.03 0.10
N VAL A 272 7.46 15.83 -0.72
CA VAL A 272 6.04 16.12 -0.64
C VAL A 272 5.27 15.19 -1.58
N GLY A 273 4.27 14.50 -1.06
CA GLY A 273 3.35 13.69 -1.86
C GLY A 273 2.43 14.56 -2.73
N ALA A 274 2.02 14.06 -3.90
CA ALA A 274 1.34 14.88 -4.91
C ALA A 274 -0.03 15.48 -4.48
N LEU A 275 -0.67 14.94 -3.43
CA LEU A 275 -1.90 15.52 -2.84
C LEU A 275 -1.64 16.77 -2.01
N LEU A 276 -0.38 17.14 -1.78
CA LEU A 276 0.03 18.21 -0.90
C LEU A 276 0.87 19.23 -1.64
N LEU A 277 0.84 20.46 -1.15
CA LEU A 277 1.73 21.56 -1.52
C LEU A 277 2.36 22.10 -0.24
N VAL A 278 3.60 22.55 -0.29
CA VAL A 278 4.28 23.17 0.86
C VAL A 278 4.64 24.60 0.49
N GLU A 279 4.22 25.57 1.30
CA GLU A 279 4.56 26.98 1.04
C GLU A 279 6.07 27.20 1.15
N GLY A 280 6.66 27.88 0.18
CA GLY A 280 8.10 28.18 0.15
C GLY A 280 9.01 27.03 -0.31
N VAL A 281 8.46 25.91 -0.80
CA VAL A 281 9.22 24.82 -1.40
C VAL A 281 8.76 24.62 -2.85
N ASP A 282 9.48 25.22 -3.80
CA ASP A 282 9.24 25.03 -5.23
C ASP A 282 9.68 23.63 -5.67
N GLU A 283 9.11 23.12 -6.78
CA GLU A 283 9.47 21.81 -7.36
C GLU A 283 10.97 21.65 -7.69
N PHE A 284 11.70 22.77 -7.80
CA PHE A 284 13.13 22.82 -8.12
C PHE A 284 14.06 23.00 -6.90
N SER A 285 13.55 23.46 -5.76
CA SER A 285 14.35 23.76 -4.55
C SER A 285 13.83 23.01 -3.33
N SER A 286 13.83 21.67 -3.44
CA SER A 286 13.37 20.75 -2.38
C SER A 286 14.22 20.75 -1.10
N SER A 287 15.16 21.67 -0.92
CA SER A 287 15.96 21.77 0.30
C SER A 287 16.28 23.19 0.77
N SER A 288 16.16 23.42 2.08
CA SER A 288 16.63 24.62 2.78
C SER A 288 17.81 24.29 3.70
N TYR A 289 18.53 25.32 4.15
CA TYR A 289 19.64 25.21 5.11
C TYR A 289 19.33 26.06 6.34
N ILE A 290 19.64 25.53 7.53
CA ILE A 290 19.41 26.20 8.81
C ILE A 290 20.68 26.10 9.66
N THR A 291 21.15 27.24 10.13
CA THR A 291 22.30 27.33 11.04
C THR A 291 21.81 27.25 12.48
N LEU A 292 22.16 26.18 13.18
CA LEU A 292 21.92 26.01 14.61
C LEU A 292 23.13 26.51 15.39
N GLN A 293 22.92 27.51 16.24
CA GLN A 293 23.94 27.93 17.21
C GLN A 293 24.17 26.82 18.26
N ASN A 294 25.34 26.84 18.90
CA ASN A 294 25.66 25.96 20.03
C ASN A 294 24.61 26.09 21.14
N ASN A 295 24.25 24.96 21.78
CA ASN A 295 23.30 24.86 22.89
C ASN A 295 21.91 25.53 22.68
N LYS A 296 21.48 25.78 21.44
CA LYS A 296 20.19 26.43 21.13
C LYS A 296 19.24 25.56 20.32
N ASP A 297 17.99 25.54 20.75
CA ASP A 297 16.87 24.94 20.01
C ASP A 297 16.31 25.92 18.97
N THR A 298 15.93 25.42 17.81
CA THR A 298 15.29 26.15 16.71
C THR A 298 13.95 25.50 16.34
N LEU A 299 12.92 26.32 16.12
CA LEU A 299 11.60 25.88 15.69
C LEU A 299 11.33 26.35 14.26
N VAL A 300 11.13 25.42 13.34
CA VAL A 300 10.80 25.70 11.94
C VAL A 300 9.31 25.45 11.74
N LYS A 301 8.59 26.45 11.22
CA LYS A 301 7.17 26.33 10.87
C LYS A 301 7.03 26.21 9.36
N VAL A 302 6.30 25.20 8.91
CA VAL A 302 6.11 24.87 7.49
C VAL A 302 4.63 24.71 7.22
N ARG A 303 4.05 25.56 6.36
CA ARG A 303 2.63 25.44 5.99
C ARG A 303 2.43 24.44 4.88
N VAL A 304 1.57 23.45 5.13
CA VAL A 304 1.18 22.42 4.16
C VAL A 304 -0.26 22.66 3.73
N LYS A 305 -0.52 22.61 2.43
CA LYS A 305 -1.86 22.75 1.84
C LYS A 305 -2.27 21.48 1.10
N PHE A 306 -3.57 21.19 1.09
CA PHE A 306 -4.12 20.17 0.20
C PHE A 306 -4.15 20.68 -1.25
N ASN A 307 -3.73 19.84 -2.20
CA ASN A 307 -3.56 20.21 -3.60
C ASN A 307 -4.90 20.20 -4.37
N ASN A 308 -5.69 21.26 -4.17
CA ASN A 308 -6.97 21.47 -4.85
C ASN A 308 -6.88 21.69 -6.37
N SER A 309 -5.68 21.90 -6.94
CA SER A 309 -5.51 21.97 -8.41
C SER A 309 -5.75 20.62 -9.09
N LEU A 310 -5.60 19.52 -8.33
CA LEU A 310 -5.89 18.18 -8.79
C LEU A 310 -7.38 17.97 -8.99
N SER A 311 -7.74 17.36 -10.13
CA SER A 311 -9.10 16.90 -10.37
C SER A 311 -9.50 15.78 -9.40
N TYR A 312 -10.81 15.65 -9.13
CA TYR A 312 -11.36 14.65 -8.20
C TYR A 312 -10.83 13.21 -8.42
N ASP A 313 -10.76 12.76 -9.68
CA ASP A 313 -10.24 11.43 -10.04
C ASP A 313 -8.78 11.23 -9.62
N GLU A 314 -7.97 12.28 -9.64
CA GLU A 314 -6.58 12.23 -9.21
C GLU A 314 -6.49 12.16 -7.70
N GLN A 315 -7.33 12.92 -7.01
CA GLN A 315 -7.38 12.92 -5.56
C GLN A 315 -7.73 11.50 -5.07
N GLN A 316 -8.75 10.87 -5.65
CA GLN A 316 -9.19 9.50 -5.34
C GLN A 316 -8.16 8.41 -5.69
N GLN A 317 -7.42 8.56 -6.79
CA GLN A 317 -6.36 7.60 -7.14
C GLN A 317 -5.11 7.76 -6.26
N LEU A 318 -4.71 9.00 -5.97
CA LEU A 318 -3.53 9.27 -5.15
C LEU A 318 -3.80 8.94 -3.68
N SER A 319 -5.02 9.10 -3.18
CA SER A 319 -5.39 8.73 -1.80
C SER A 319 -5.32 7.23 -1.51
N GLN A 320 -5.17 6.38 -2.54
CA GLN A 320 -4.87 4.95 -2.36
C GLN A 320 -3.39 4.69 -2.02
N ASN A 321 -2.51 5.67 -2.21
CA ASN A 321 -1.09 5.58 -1.87
C ASN A 321 -0.76 6.63 -0.79
N TRP A 322 -0.59 6.18 0.45
CA TRP A 322 -0.26 7.02 1.60
C TRP A 322 0.95 7.95 1.39
N LYS A 323 1.88 7.58 0.49
CA LYS A 323 3.03 8.44 0.16
C LYS A 323 2.63 9.73 -0.54
N GLU A 324 1.54 9.73 -1.32
CA GLU A 324 1.03 10.92 -1.99
C GLU A 324 0.36 11.89 -1.02
N SER A 325 -0.06 11.41 0.16
CA SER A 325 -0.63 12.19 1.25
C SER A 325 0.34 12.28 2.45
N SER A 326 1.65 12.36 2.20
CA SER A 326 2.64 12.51 3.27
C SER A 326 3.73 13.53 2.91
N VAL A 327 4.29 14.15 3.93
CA VAL A 327 5.52 14.96 3.83
C VAL A 327 6.62 14.20 4.56
N GLU A 328 7.66 13.81 3.83
CA GLU A 328 8.88 13.25 4.38
C GLU A 328 9.93 14.35 4.50
N ILE A 329 10.47 14.54 5.71
CA ILE A 329 11.47 15.54 6.04
C ILE A 329 12.77 14.81 6.38
N ILE A 330 13.84 15.24 5.73
CA ILE A 330 15.18 14.66 5.87
C ILE A 330 16.11 15.78 6.34
N ALA A 331 16.49 15.76 7.62
CA ALA A 331 17.56 16.59 8.14
C ALA A 331 18.91 15.89 7.93
N SER A 332 19.92 16.63 7.48
CA SER A 332 21.27 16.10 7.27
C SER A 332 22.38 17.12 7.50
N THR A 333 23.45 16.64 8.12
CA THR A 333 24.81 17.19 8.13
C THR A 333 25.72 16.24 7.31
N PHE A 334 27.03 16.47 7.28
CA PHE A 334 27.98 15.61 6.56
C PHE A 334 28.15 14.22 7.21
N ASP A 335 27.90 14.12 8.52
CA ASP A 335 28.08 12.95 9.38
C ASP A 335 26.76 12.28 9.83
N LYS A 336 25.67 13.04 9.93
CA LYS A 336 24.40 12.56 10.50
C LYS A 336 23.20 12.84 9.59
N LYS A 337 22.24 11.90 9.57
CA LYS A 337 20.99 12.01 8.81
C LYS A 337 19.80 11.53 9.65
N ILE A 338 18.77 12.36 9.80
CA ILE A 338 17.52 12.01 10.49
C ILE A 338 16.36 12.18 9.52
N LYS A 339 15.47 11.17 9.47
CA LYS A 339 14.27 11.18 8.64
C LYS A 339 13.02 11.10 9.50
N LYS A 340 12.02 11.92 9.20
CA LYS A 340 10.66 11.85 9.76
C LYS A 340 9.66 11.88 8.61
N SER A 341 8.51 11.22 8.78
CA SER A 341 7.42 11.22 7.80
C SER A 341 6.12 11.54 8.51
N ILE A 342 5.40 12.52 7.98
CA ILE A 342 4.15 13.05 8.54
C ILE A 342 3.05 12.73 7.54
N TRP A 343 1.97 12.12 8.01
CA TRP A 343 0.84 11.72 7.17
C TRP A 343 -0.28 12.75 7.27
N PHE A 344 -0.92 13.05 6.14
CA PHE A 344 -2.02 13.99 6.05
C PHE A 344 -3.29 13.24 5.63
N LYS A 345 -4.37 13.36 6.40
CA LYS A 345 -5.70 12.85 6.05
C LYS A 345 -6.63 14.03 5.76
N LYS A 346 -7.42 13.97 4.68
CA LYS A 346 -8.53 14.92 4.46
C LYS A 346 -9.84 14.25 4.84
N LEU A 347 -10.43 14.67 5.95
CA LEU A 347 -11.70 14.14 6.45
C LEU A 347 -12.86 15.06 6.03
N LYS A 348 -14.06 14.49 5.98
CA LYS A 348 -15.33 15.19 5.68
C LYS A 348 -16.19 15.24 6.93
N SER A 349 -17.24 16.06 6.93
CA SER A 349 -18.31 15.98 7.94
C SER A 349 -19.46 15.05 7.55
N SER A 350 -19.50 14.55 6.31
CA SER A 350 -20.55 13.63 5.88
C SER A 350 -20.06 12.43 5.06
N TYR A 351 -20.71 11.31 5.30
CA TYR A 351 -20.59 10.06 4.56
C TYR A 351 -21.99 9.54 4.24
N VAL A 352 -22.20 9.05 3.02
CA VAL A 352 -23.39 8.28 2.66
C VAL A 352 -22.91 6.97 2.08
N ALA A 353 -23.33 5.84 2.65
CA ALA A 353 -22.96 4.54 2.12
C ALA A 353 -23.56 4.38 0.72
N GLN A 354 -22.70 4.28 -0.30
CA GLN A 354 -23.14 4.00 -1.66
C GLN A 354 -23.80 2.62 -1.73
N GLU A 355 -24.83 2.49 -2.57
CA GLU A 355 -25.62 1.27 -2.74
C GLU A 355 -24.75 0.01 -2.68
N LEU A 356 -24.90 -0.79 -1.61
CA LEU A 356 -24.63 -2.22 -1.71
C LEU A 356 -25.46 -2.72 -2.90
N SER A 357 -24.85 -3.55 -3.75
CA SER A 357 -25.24 -3.81 -5.15
C SER A 357 -26.55 -4.62 -5.35
N ALA A 358 -27.52 -4.40 -4.47
CA ALA A 358 -28.76 -5.13 -4.30
C ALA A 358 -29.92 -4.18 -3.93
N SER A 359 -30.01 -2.97 -4.50
CA SER A 359 -31.24 -2.17 -4.37
C SER A 359 -32.46 -3.03 -4.79
N PRO A 360 -33.52 -3.11 -3.99
CA PRO A 360 -34.60 -4.07 -4.20
C PRO A 360 -35.55 -3.67 -5.34
N LEU A 361 -35.54 -2.40 -5.75
CA LEU A 361 -36.28 -1.90 -6.89
C LEU A 361 -35.51 -0.79 -7.61
N ASN A 362 -35.28 -0.99 -8.89
CA ASN A 362 -34.72 -0.03 -9.83
C ASN A 362 -35.64 0.02 -11.03
N VAL A 363 -35.97 1.23 -11.49
CA VAL A 363 -36.72 1.46 -12.72
C VAL A 363 -35.84 2.26 -13.67
N SER A 364 -35.74 1.84 -14.91
CA SER A 364 -35.01 2.56 -15.95
C SER A 364 -35.79 2.59 -17.25
N VAL A 365 -35.72 3.72 -17.94
CA VAL A 365 -36.38 3.99 -19.21
C VAL A 365 -35.33 4.54 -20.16
N THR A 366 -35.24 3.99 -21.37
CA THR A 366 -34.28 4.43 -22.39
C THR A 366 -34.98 4.57 -23.74
N LEU A 367 -34.98 5.78 -24.28
CA LEU A 367 -35.31 6.06 -25.66
C LEU A 367 -34.07 5.77 -26.52
N SER A 368 -34.23 5.03 -27.61
CA SER A 368 -33.19 4.75 -28.60
C SER A 368 -33.66 5.10 -30.00
N ASP A 369 -32.71 5.11 -30.94
CA ASP A 369 -32.93 5.40 -32.37
C ASP A 369 -33.29 6.87 -32.67
N LEU A 370 -33.07 7.77 -31.70
CA LEU A 370 -33.20 9.22 -31.89
C LEU A 370 -32.17 9.72 -32.91
N LEU A 371 -32.60 10.62 -33.80
CA LEU A 371 -31.81 11.15 -34.93
C LEU A 371 -31.33 10.09 -35.94
N SER A 372 -31.87 8.88 -35.88
CA SER A 372 -31.60 7.82 -36.86
C SER A 372 -32.69 7.78 -37.94
N GLY A 373 -32.41 7.11 -39.06
CA GLY A 373 -33.43 6.75 -40.05
C GLY A 373 -34.35 5.60 -39.62
N GLN A 374 -34.33 5.19 -38.34
CA GLN A 374 -35.23 4.20 -37.76
C GLN A 374 -36.17 4.86 -36.75
N ASN A 375 -37.36 4.29 -36.62
CA ASN A 375 -38.44 4.77 -35.77
C ASN A 375 -38.02 4.69 -34.30
N ILE A 376 -38.38 5.70 -33.51
CA ILE A 376 -37.98 5.83 -32.10
C ILE A 376 -38.50 4.66 -31.28
N ARG A 377 -37.63 4.06 -30.46
CA ARG A 377 -37.98 2.93 -29.59
C ARG A 377 -37.80 3.26 -28.12
N LEU A 378 -38.76 2.81 -27.32
CA LEU A 378 -38.75 2.84 -25.86
C LEU A 378 -38.31 1.47 -25.32
N ASN A 379 -37.35 1.49 -24.41
CA ASN A 379 -36.92 0.32 -23.62
C ASN A 379 -37.18 0.62 -22.15
N THR A 380 -37.87 -0.28 -21.44
CA THR A 380 -38.17 -0.10 -20.01
C THR A 380 -37.69 -1.32 -19.25
N GLN A 381 -36.82 -1.13 -18.25
CA GLN A 381 -36.31 -2.21 -17.42
C GLN A 381 -36.57 -1.93 -15.92
N VAL A 382 -37.19 -2.90 -15.26
CA VAL A 382 -37.42 -2.94 -13.81
C VAL A 382 -36.60 -4.09 -13.22
N PHE A 383 -35.74 -3.83 -12.25
CA PHE A 383 -34.83 -4.84 -11.71
C PHE A 383 -34.45 -4.60 -10.24
N GLY A 384 -34.04 -5.65 -9.53
CA GLY A 384 -33.58 -5.53 -8.16
C GLY A 384 -33.24 -6.86 -7.52
N ALA A 385 -32.85 -6.83 -6.25
CA ALA A 385 -32.63 -8.02 -5.44
C ALA A 385 -33.25 -7.87 -4.04
N ILE A 386 -34.02 -8.86 -3.62
CA ILE A 386 -34.64 -8.96 -2.30
C ILE A 386 -33.82 -9.94 -1.47
N LEU A 387 -33.33 -9.49 -0.33
CA LEU A 387 -32.67 -10.31 0.68
C LEU A 387 -33.69 -10.71 1.77
N PHE A 388 -34.08 -11.98 1.82
CA PHE A 388 -34.95 -12.55 2.87
C PHE A 388 -34.17 -12.82 4.16
N PRO A 389 -34.76 -12.93 5.36
CA PRO A 389 -34.00 -12.98 6.62
C PRO A 389 -32.90 -14.05 6.70
N GLU A 390 -33.14 -15.26 6.20
CA GLU A 390 -32.15 -16.36 6.12
C GLU A 390 -31.13 -16.14 4.98
N ASP A 391 -30.22 -17.08 4.67
CA ASP A 391 -29.26 -16.89 3.55
C ASP A 391 -29.87 -17.12 2.14
N HIS A 392 -31.08 -16.58 1.95
CA HIS A 392 -31.89 -16.70 0.75
C HIS A 392 -32.04 -15.34 0.07
N ASN A 393 -31.86 -15.30 -1.25
CA ASN A 393 -32.07 -14.09 -2.04
C ASN A 393 -32.88 -14.35 -3.31
N PHE A 394 -33.65 -13.36 -3.73
CA PHE A 394 -34.38 -13.35 -4.99
C PHE A 394 -33.99 -12.11 -5.78
N SER A 395 -33.30 -12.29 -6.91
CA SER A 395 -33.02 -11.22 -7.85
C SER A 395 -33.88 -11.35 -9.10
N TYR A 396 -34.29 -10.21 -9.64
CA TYR A 396 -35.17 -10.13 -10.79
C TYR A 396 -34.77 -9.00 -11.73
N SER A 397 -35.05 -9.18 -13.01
CA SER A 397 -34.92 -8.16 -14.04
C SER A 397 -35.97 -8.42 -15.11
N VAL A 398 -36.89 -7.48 -15.30
CA VAL A 398 -37.92 -7.49 -16.34
C VAL A 398 -37.65 -6.33 -17.28
N ASN A 399 -37.50 -6.60 -18.58
CA ASN A 399 -37.11 -5.64 -19.60
C ASN A 399 -38.09 -5.75 -20.79
N LEU A 400 -38.82 -4.67 -21.05
CA LEU A 400 -39.64 -4.49 -22.24
C LEU A 400 -38.79 -3.79 -23.31
N MET A 401 -38.33 -4.56 -24.30
CA MET A 401 -37.39 -4.06 -25.32
C MET A 401 -38.09 -3.53 -26.57
N GLY A 402 -37.67 -2.36 -27.01
CA GLY A 402 -37.92 -1.85 -28.34
C GLY A 402 -39.39 -1.55 -28.67
N PHE A 403 -40.18 -1.04 -27.72
CA PHE A 403 -41.56 -0.61 -27.97
C PHE A 403 -41.56 0.61 -28.90
N GLY A 404 -42.20 0.51 -30.07
CA GLY A 404 -42.24 1.60 -31.05
C GLY A 404 -43.30 2.63 -30.67
N LEU A 405 -42.97 3.92 -30.78
CA LEU A 405 -43.88 5.01 -30.41
C LEU A 405 -44.87 5.42 -31.51
N GLU A 406 -44.76 4.82 -32.70
CA GLU A 406 -45.60 5.12 -33.86
C GLU A 406 -46.77 4.13 -34.02
N SER A 407 -47.91 4.63 -34.49
CA SER A 407 -49.19 3.91 -34.55
C SER A 407 -49.14 2.57 -35.31
N ASN A 408 -48.34 2.48 -36.37
CA ASN A 408 -48.19 1.24 -37.15
C ASN A 408 -47.36 0.17 -36.41
N LEU A 409 -46.33 0.57 -35.64
CA LEU A 409 -45.45 -0.35 -34.90
C LEU A 409 -46.10 -0.97 -33.67
N ILE A 410 -47.19 -0.37 -33.16
CA ILE A 410 -47.98 -0.90 -32.05
C ILE A 410 -48.74 -2.16 -32.48
N LYS A 411 -49.16 -2.26 -33.76
CA LYS A 411 -49.88 -3.43 -34.29
C LYS A 411 -49.00 -4.68 -34.39
N ASP A 412 -47.71 -4.52 -34.64
CA ASP A 412 -46.72 -5.61 -34.77
C ASP A 412 -45.95 -5.89 -33.45
N PHE A 413 -46.56 -5.58 -32.31
CA PHE A 413 -45.93 -5.76 -31.00
C PHE A 413 -46.03 -7.21 -30.48
N ASP A 414 -45.08 -8.06 -30.90
CA ASP A 414 -44.92 -9.39 -30.30
C ASP A 414 -44.35 -9.29 -28.86
N PHE A 415 -45.25 -9.31 -27.88
CA PHE A 415 -44.95 -9.28 -26.46
C PHE A 415 -44.01 -10.42 -26.03
N ASN A 416 -44.13 -11.63 -26.62
CA ASN A 416 -43.28 -12.77 -26.25
C ASN A 416 -41.82 -12.59 -26.68
N ARG A 417 -41.57 -11.87 -27.78
CA ARG A 417 -40.21 -11.59 -28.26
C ARG A 417 -39.60 -10.32 -27.65
N ARG A 418 -40.44 -9.38 -27.21
CA ARG A 418 -40.01 -8.07 -26.67
C ARG A 418 -39.94 -8.02 -25.14
N LEU A 419 -40.77 -8.77 -24.40
CA LEU A 419 -40.63 -8.90 -22.95
C LEU A 419 -39.56 -9.94 -22.59
N ARG A 420 -38.41 -9.49 -22.08
CA ARG A 420 -37.37 -10.35 -21.50
C ARG A 420 -37.37 -10.23 -20.00
N TYR A 421 -37.58 -11.34 -19.29
CA TYR A 421 -37.47 -11.38 -17.84
C TYR A 421 -36.42 -12.38 -17.39
N THR A 422 -35.81 -12.18 -16.23
CA THR A 422 -34.96 -13.16 -15.56
C THR A 422 -35.26 -13.08 -14.06
N PHE A 423 -35.50 -14.24 -13.45
CA PHE A 423 -35.70 -14.43 -12.02
C PHE A 423 -34.66 -15.41 -11.50
N ILE A 424 -34.01 -15.11 -10.38
CA ILE A 424 -33.01 -15.98 -9.76
C ILE A 424 -33.32 -16.06 -8.28
N TYR A 425 -33.69 -17.25 -7.81
CA TYR A 425 -33.81 -17.57 -6.40
C TYR A 425 -32.60 -18.40 -5.97
N GLN A 426 -31.88 -17.96 -4.94
CA GLN A 426 -30.72 -18.66 -4.41
C GLN A 426 -30.88 -18.88 -2.90
N HIS A 427 -30.59 -20.11 -2.49
CA HIS A 427 -30.53 -20.64 -1.13
C HIS A 427 -29.33 -21.60 -1.09
N ASP A 428 -28.69 -21.77 0.06
CA ASP A 428 -27.59 -22.73 0.28
C ASP A 428 -27.69 -24.06 -0.46
N LYS A 429 -28.85 -24.72 -0.45
CA LYS A 429 -29.05 -26.00 -1.14
C LYS A 429 -29.63 -25.87 -2.54
N LEU A 430 -30.25 -24.74 -2.91
CA LEU A 430 -31.08 -24.61 -4.09
C LEU A 430 -30.83 -23.30 -4.84
N LEU A 431 -30.50 -23.40 -6.13
CA LEU A 431 -30.43 -22.28 -7.06
C LEU A 431 -31.44 -22.52 -8.19
N ILE A 432 -32.46 -21.68 -8.27
CA ILE A 432 -33.40 -21.63 -9.41
C ILE A 432 -33.11 -20.37 -10.22
N ARG A 433 -33.05 -20.52 -11.54
CA ARG A 433 -33.02 -19.41 -12.51
C ARG A 433 -34.14 -19.63 -13.51
N ALA A 434 -34.95 -18.63 -13.80
CA ALA A 434 -36.05 -18.70 -14.75
C ALA A 434 -36.12 -17.46 -15.64
N GLY A 435 -36.69 -17.57 -16.83
CA GLY A 435 -36.82 -16.49 -17.81
C GLY A 435 -35.89 -16.62 -19.01
N ASN A 436 -35.56 -15.50 -19.67
CA ASN A 436 -34.75 -15.41 -20.87
C ASN A 436 -33.23 -15.59 -20.58
N ASN A 437 -32.47 -15.89 -21.62
CA ASN A 437 -31.03 -16.15 -21.65
C ASN A 437 -30.59 -17.35 -20.79
N ILE A 438 -31.52 -18.28 -20.54
CA ILE A 438 -31.23 -19.57 -19.95
C ILE A 438 -30.71 -20.47 -21.07
N ALA A 439 -29.49 -21.00 -20.89
CA ALA A 439 -28.85 -21.90 -21.85
C ALA A 439 -29.10 -23.37 -21.47
N GLY A 440 -29.53 -24.19 -22.43
CA GLY A 440 -29.60 -25.64 -22.28
C GLY A 440 -28.21 -26.22 -21.97
N GLY A 441 -28.05 -26.79 -20.77
CA GLY A 441 -26.76 -27.15 -20.17
C GLY A 441 -26.06 -28.40 -20.73
N GLY A 442 -26.33 -28.78 -21.98
CA GLY A 442 -25.76 -29.94 -22.66
C GLY A 442 -24.49 -29.63 -23.46
N TYR A 443 -23.59 -30.61 -23.60
CA TYR A 443 -22.41 -30.49 -24.46
C TYR A 443 -22.84 -30.58 -25.95
N GLY A 444 -23.02 -29.44 -26.59
CA GLY A 444 -23.36 -29.35 -28.02
C GLY A 444 -24.84 -29.59 -28.37
N VAL A 445 -25.68 -29.94 -27.40
CA VAL A 445 -27.14 -30.08 -27.56
C VAL A 445 -27.85 -29.18 -26.55
N GLY A 446 -28.43 -28.09 -27.03
CA GLY A 446 -29.17 -27.12 -26.21
C GLY A 446 -29.47 -25.83 -26.98
N TYR A 447 -30.56 -25.16 -26.61
CA TYR A 447 -30.91 -23.82 -27.07
C TYR A 447 -30.77 -22.81 -25.93
N THR A 448 -30.59 -21.54 -26.27
CA THR A 448 -30.61 -20.43 -25.31
C THR A 448 -31.87 -19.59 -25.52
N GLY A 449 -32.59 -19.31 -24.44
CA GLY A 449 -33.78 -18.45 -24.46
C GLY A 449 -34.62 -18.52 -23.20
N TYR A 450 -35.95 -18.55 -23.34
CA TYR A 450 -36.90 -18.58 -22.23
C TYR A 450 -36.98 -19.97 -21.60
N GLY A 451 -36.70 -20.10 -20.31
CA GLY A 451 -36.65 -21.40 -19.65
C GLY A 451 -36.47 -21.31 -18.15
N PHE A 452 -36.01 -22.42 -17.57
CA PHE A 452 -35.52 -22.46 -16.21
C PHE A 452 -34.36 -23.45 -16.04
N ILE A 453 -33.54 -23.23 -15.01
CA ILE A 453 -32.53 -24.16 -14.49
C ILE A 453 -32.72 -24.21 -12.97
N ALA A 454 -32.86 -25.42 -12.43
CA ALA A 454 -32.78 -25.69 -11.01
C ALA A 454 -31.50 -26.49 -10.72
N LYS A 455 -30.68 -26.04 -9.78
CA LYS A 455 -29.51 -26.75 -9.26
C LYS A 455 -29.71 -27.00 -7.78
N TYR A 456 -29.66 -28.27 -7.38
CA TYR A 456 -29.83 -28.72 -6.01
C TYR A 456 -28.53 -29.38 -5.50
N LYS A 457 -28.01 -28.91 -4.37
CA LYS A 457 -26.90 -29.55 -3.64
C LYS A 457 -27.51 -30.67 -2.78
N ILE A 458 -27.23 -31.91 -3.13
CA ILE A 458 -27.69 -33.08 -2.36
C ILE A 458 -26.87 -33.20 -1.08
N ASP A 459 -25.55 -32.97 -1.19
CA ASP A 459 -24.60 -32.96 -0.07
C ASP A 459 -23.41 -32.01 -0.40
N LYS A 460 -22.39 -31.92 0.46
CA LYS A 460 -21.21 -31.06 0.25
C LYS A 460 -20.36 -31.43 -1.00
N THR A 461 -20.58 -32.61 -1.57
CA THR A 461 -19.85 -33.20 -2.71
C THR A 461 -20.72 -33.46 -3.95
N SER A 462 -22.04 -33.59 -3.79
CA SER A 462 -22.99 -34.00 -4.83
C SER A 462 -23.94 -32.86 -5.24
N ASN A 463 -24.07 -32.62 -6.55
CA ASN A 463 -25.03 -31.66 -7.12
C ASN A 463 -25.85 -32.31 -8.22
N LEU A 464 -27.17 -32.10 -8.18
CA LEU A 464 -28.09 -32.31 -9.30
C LEU A 464 -28.35 -30.95 -9.98
N SER A 465 -28.52 -30.95 -11.30
CA SER A 465 -28.91 -29.77 -12.07
C SER A 465 -29.83 -30.19 -13.20
N LEU A 466 -30.98 -29.55 -13.33
CA LEU A 466 -31.94 -29.79 -14.40
C LEU A 466 -32.37 -28.46 -14.99
N GLY A 467 -32.84 -28.47 -16.23
CA GLY A 467 -33.41 -27.27 -16.84
C GLY A 467 -34.10 -27.55 -18.15
N ALA A 468 -34.96 -26.63 -18.56
CA ALA A 468 -35.69 -26.64 -19.83
C ALA A 468 -35.74 -25.23 -20.41
N THR A 469 -35.65 -25.09 -21.73
CA THR A 469 -35.55 -23.81 -22.45
C THR A 469 -36.27 -23.85 -23.79
N ARG A 470 -36.80 -22.72 -24.23
CA ARG A 470 -37.33 -22.44 -25.57
C ARG A 470 -36.45 -21.38 -26.23
N ALA A 471 -36.06 -21.57 -27.49
CA ALA A 471 -35.24 -20.62 -28.22
C ALA A 471 -35.95 -19.27 -28.43
N ASN A 472 -35.20 -18.16 -28.41
CA ASN A 472 -35.74 -16.80 -28.50
C ASN A 472 -36.34 -16.42 -29.88
N SER A 473 -35.98 -17.13 -30.94
CA SER A 473 -36.23 -16.69 -32.33
C SER A 473 -37.00 -17.70 -33.19
N TYR A 474 -37.27 -18.90 -32.67
CA TYR A 474 -37.97 -19.98 -33.37
C TYR A 474 -38.53 -20.99 -32.36
N ASN A 475 -39.52 -21.78 -32.75
CA ASN A 475 -40.18 -22.75 -31.88
C ASN A 475 -39.32 -24.02 -31.73
N ALA A 476 -38.23 -23.91 -30.97
CA ALA A 476 -37.41 -25.02 -30.56
C ALA A 476 -37.23 -25.05 -29.04
N TYR A 477 -37.15 -26.25 -28.49
CA TYR A 477 -37.12 -26.54 -27.06
C TYR A 477 -35.90 -27.39 -26.74
N SER A 478 -35.31 -27.25 -25.55
CA SER A 478 -34.32 -28.20 -25.05
C SER A 478 -34.44 -28.41 -23.56
N GLY A 479 -34.04 -29.58 -23.08
CA GLY A 479 -34.00 -29.90 -21.66
C GLY A 479 -32.71 -30.66 -21.32
N PHE A 480 -32.31 -30.61 -20.06
CA PHE A 480 -31.17 -31.39 -19.57
C PHE A 480 -31.35 -31.80 -18.11
N VAL A 481 -30.68 -32.90 -17.75
CA VAL A 481 -30.49 -33.35 -16.36
C VAL A 481 -29.04 -33.75 -16.21
N ARG A 482 -28.39 -33.29 -15.14
CA ARG A 482 -26.95 -33.43 -14.92
C ARG A 482 -26.67 -33.71 -13.45
N TYR A 483 -25.86 -34.72 -13.19
CA TYR A 483 -25.39 -35.08 -11.87
C TYR A 483 -23.88 -34.91 -11.80
N SER A 484 -23.37 -34.45 -10.67
CA SER A 484 -21.93 -34.38 -10.41
C SER A 484 -21.65 -34.74 -8.96
N LYS A 485 -20.61 -35.55 -8.72
CA LYS A 485 -20.20 -35.98 -7.38
C LYS A 485 -18.68 -35.93 -7.26
N LYS A 486 -18.17 -35.41 -6.14
CA LYS A 486 -16.75 -35.49 -5.79
C LYS A 486 -16.50 -36.66 -4.83
N ILE A 487 -15.76 -37.65 -5.28
CA ILE A 487 -15.33 -38.81 -4.49
C ILE A 487 -13.82 -38.68 -4.26
N PHE A 488 -13.40 -38.46 -3.01
CA PHE A 488 -12.03 -38.07 -2.67
C PHE A 488 -11.54 -36.86 -3.49
N LYS A 489 -10.50 -37.05 -4.33
CA LYS A 489 -9.95 -36.02 -5.25
C LYS A 489 -10.50 -36.14 -6.68
N ILE A 490 -11.39 -37.10 -6.95
CA ILE A 490 -11.99 -37.36 -8.27
C ILE A 490 -13.38 -36.71 -8.34
N GLY A 491 -13.57 -35.78 -9.26
CA GLY A 491 -14.88 -35.23 -9.62
C GLY A 491 -15.48 -36.00 -10.79
N LEU A 492 -16.59 -36.70 -10.57
CA LEU A 492 -17.38 -37.37 -11.59
C LEU A 492 -18.53 -36.47 -12.04
N ARG A 493 -18.89 -36.53 -13.32
CA ARG A 493 -19.98 -35.81 -13.97
C ARG A 493 -20.72 -36.78 -14.90
N THR A 494 -22.04 -36.72 -14.90
CA THR A 494 -22.88 -37.37 -15.91
C THR A 494 -24.05 -36.45 -16.27
N GLY A 495 -24.59 -36.54 -17.47
CA GLY A 495 -25.77 -35.77 -17.82
C GLY A 495 -26.38 -36.15 -19.16
N LEU A 496 -27.70 -36.04 -19.22
CA LEU A 496 -28.52 -36.22 -20.40
C LEU A 496 -29.01 -34.86 -20.88
N SER A 497 -29.19 -34.70 -22.19
CA SER A 497 -29.79 -33.50 -22.78
C SER A 497 -30.61 -33.87 -24.01
N VAL A 498 -31.70 -33.17 -24.23
CA VAL A 498 -32.58 -33.30 -25.40
C VAL A 498 -32.84 -31.92 -25.99
N ALA A 499 -32.97 -31.84 -27.30
CA ALA A 499 -33.39 -30.64 -28.01
C ALA A 499 -34.31 -31.04 -29.17
N THR A 500 -35.38 -30.29 -29.39
CA THR A 500 -36.33 -30.50 -30.48
C THR A 500 -36.66 -29.16 -31.16
N ASN A 501 -36.83 -29.16 -32.48
CA ASN A 501 -37.28 -28.02 -33.26
C ASN A 501 -38.42 -28.47 -34.18
N PRO A 502 -39.68 -28.43 -33.72
CA PRO A 502 -40.87 -28.69 -34.54
C PRO A 502 -40.88 -27.98 -35.90
N SER A 503 -40.37 -26.74 -35.99
CA SER A 503 -40.33 -26.00 -37.28
C SER A 503 -39.36 -26.58 -38.31
N SER A 504 -38.52 -27.55 -37.95
CA SER A 504 -37.64 -28.26 -38.88
C SER A 504 -37.61 -29.77 -38.64
N ASN A 505 -38.58 -30.32 -37.91
CA ASN A 505 -38.59 -31.70 -37.38
C ASN A 505 -37.23 -32.20 -36.86
N GLN A 506 -36.42 -31.31 -36.27
CA GLN A 506 -35.09 -31.69 -35.79
C GLN A 506 -35.20 -32.17 -34.36
N ASN A 507 -34.83 -33.42 -34.08
CA ASN A 507 -34.62 -33.91 -32.73
C ASN A 507 -33.12 -34.13 -32.49
N ALA A 508 -32.65 -33.90 -31.27
CA ALA A 508 -31.28 -34.13 -30.85
C ALA A 508 -31.21 -34.59 -29.40
N TYR A 509 -30.34 -35.55 -29.14
CA TYR A 509 -30.14 -36.20 -27.85
C TYR A 509 -28.65 -36.25 -27.55
N SER A 510 -28.27 -36.02 -26.30
CA SER A 510 -26.89 -36.13 -25.83
C SER A 510 -26.85 -36.88 -24.51
N ALA A 511 -25.89 -37.80 -24.38
CA ALA A 511 -25.53 -38.44 -23.11
C ALA A 511 -24.05 -38.18 -22.85
N SER A 512 -23.71 -37.68 -21.67
CA SER A 512 -22.36 -37.25 -21.29
C SER A 512 -21.88 -37.91 -20.02
N VAL A 513 -20.61 -38.30 -19.98
CA VAL A 513 -19.90 -38.81 -18.79
C VAL A 513 -18.52 -38.17 -18.76
N GLY A 514 -18.09 -37.70 -17.59
CA GLY A 514 -16.79 -37.07 -17.43
C GLY A 514 -16.20 -37.24 -16.05
N ALA A 515 -14.88 -37.16 -15.99
CA ALA A 515 -14.07 -37.22 -14.79
C ALA A 515 -13.13 -36.01 -14.71
N SER A 516 -12.64 -35.72 -13.51
CA SER A 516 -11.54 -34.78 -13.30
C SER A 516 -10.78 -35.16 -12.03
N PHE A 517 -9.47 -35.32 -12.12
CA PHE A 517 -8.64 -35.87 -11.04
C PHE A 517 -7.19 -35.35 -11.14
N PRO A 518 -6.50 -35.19 -10.00
CA PRO A 518 -5.07 -34.95 -9.98
C PRO A 518 -4.30 -36.28 -10.03
N LEU A 519 -3.50 -36.52 -11.07
CA LEU A 519 -2.61 -37.69 -11.12
C LEU A 519 -1.41 -37.56 -10.15
N LEU A 520 -0.96 -36.34 -9.88
CA LEU A 520 0.06 -35.99 -8.88
C LEU A 520 -0.34 -34.66 -8.21
N LYS A 521 0.27 -34.30 -7.07
CA LYS A 521 -0.03 -33.06 -6.31
C LYS A 521 -0.05 -31.77 -7.16
N LEU A 522 0.69 -31.74 -8.28
CA LEU A 522 0.95 -30.58 -9.13
C LEU A 522 0.15 -30.56 -10.45
N ASN A 523 -0.62 -31.61 -10.72
CA ASN A 523 -1.33 -31.81 -11.98
C ASN A 523 -2.85 -31.85 -11.77
N SER A 524 -3.62 -31.40 -12.75
CA SER A 524 -5.06 -31.65 -12.85
C SER A 524 -5.41 -32.12 -14.26
N PHE A 525 -6.14 -33.21 -14.35
CA PHE A 525 -6.69 -33.75 -15.59
C PHE A 525 -8.21 -33.63 -15.57
N SER A 526 -8.81 -33.32 -16.71
CA SER A 526 -10.25 -33.40 -16.93
C SER A 526 -10.54 -34.08 -18.27
N PHE A 527 -11.57 -34.90 -18.27
CA PHE A 527 -12.03 -35.64 -19.44
C PHE A 527 -13.55 -35.62 -19.41
N ASP A 528 -14.20 -35.11 -20.45
CA ASP A 528 -15.62 -35.34 -20.68
C ASP A 528 -15.78 -36.02 -22.05
N VAL A 529 -16.59 -37.07 -22.13
CA VAL A 529 -17.05 -37.70 -23.38
C VAL A 529 -18.56 -37.57 -23.43
N TYR A 530 -19.10 -37.36 -24.63
CA TYR A 530 -20.52 -37.26 -24.86
C TYR A 530 -20.90 -37.88 -26.21
N LYS A 531 -21.89 -38.77 -26.20
CA LYS A 531 -22.56 -39.27 -27.40
C LYS A 531 -23.63 -38.28 -27.80
N LEU A 532 -23.67 -37.90 -29.07
CA LEU A 532 -24.71 -37.06 -29.65
C LEU A 532 -25.45 -37.85 -30.72
N SER A 533 -26.76 -37.66 -30.80
CA SER A 533 -27.61 -38.18 -31.87
C SER A 533 -28.54 -37.07 -32.30
N THR A 534 -28.81 -36.92 -33.59
CA THR A 534 -29.81 -35.99 -34.10
C THR A 534 -30.49 -36.58 -35.32
N SER A 535 -31.82 -36.51 -35.36
CA SER A 535 -32.60 -36.79 -36.55
C SER A 535 -33.12 -35.49 -37.14
N LEU A 536 -33.30 -35.50 -38.46
CA LEU A 536 -33.95 -34.46 -39.23
C LEU A 536 -34.83 -35.16 -40.26
N SER A 537 -36.15 -34.98 -40.16
CA SER A 537 -37.06 -35.38 -41.25
C SER A 537 -37.36 -34.16 -42.13
N THR A 538 -37.19 -34.33 -43.44
CA THR A 538 -37.37 -33.26 -44.42
C THR A 538 -38.77 -33.30 -45.05
N PHE A 539 -39.08 -32.33 -45.91
CA PHE A 539 -40.26 -32.39 -46.79
C PHE A 539 -40.19 -33.53 -47.83
N PHE A 540 -39.01 -34.14 -48.01
CA PHE A 540 -38.81 -35.39 -48.73
C PHE A 540 -38.62 -36.52 -47.71
N GLU A 541 -39.13 -37.72 -48.02
CA GLU A 541 -39.47 -38.79 -47.04
C GLU A 541 -38.29 -39.53 -46.37
N ASN A 542 -37.05 -39.05 -46.50
CA ASN A 542 -35.88 -39.69 -45.89
C ASN A 542 -35.62 -39.17 -44.46
N ASP A 543 -35.79 -40.04 -43.47
CA ASP A 543 -35.48 -39.75 -42.06
C ASP A 543 -33.96 -39.87 -41.81
N THR A 544 -33.28 -38.74 -41.62
CA THR A 544 -31.81 -38.70 -41.57
C THR A 544 -31.28 -38.68 -40.15
N LEU A 545 -31.09 -39.88 -39.56
CA LEU A 545 -30.47 -40.04 -38.25
C LEU A 545 -28.93 -39.97 -38.35
N SER A 546 -28.33 -38.99 -37.68
CA SER A 546 -26.88 -38.80 -37.55
C SER A 546 -26.44 -38.94 -36.09
N SER A 547 -25.54 -39.88 -35.79
CA SER A 547 -24.96 -40.05 -34.46
C SER A 547 -23.44 -39.94 -34.48
N GLY A 548 -22.92 -39.20 -33.50
CA GLY A 548 -21.50 -38.91 -33.31
C GLY A 548 -21.09 -38.92 -31.84
N PHE A 549 -19.82 -38.66 -31.60
CA PHE A 549 -19.23 -38.57 -30.27
C PHE A 549 -18.34 -37.34 -30.19
N GLY A 550 -18.44 -36.58 -29.11
CA GLY A 550 -17.52 -35.49 -28.81
C GLY A 550 -16.79 -35.74 -27.50
N TYR A 551 -15.67 -35.05 -27.34
CA TYR A 551 -14.86 -35.14 -26.13
C TYR A 551 -14.18 -33.80 -25.80
N ASN A 552 -13.80 -33.64 -24.55
CA ASN A 552 -13.18 -32.45 -23.99
C ASN A 552 -12.07 -32.88 -23.02
N LEU A 553 -10.82 -32.77 -23.46
CA LEU A 553 -9.62 -33.05 -22.69
C LEU A 553 -9.11 -31.76 -22.05
N GLY A 554 -8.76 -31.78 -20.77
CA GLY A 554 -8.07 -30.70 -20.09
C GLY A 554 -6.89 -31.25 -19.29
N TYR A 555 -5.76 -30.58 -19.39
CA TYR A 555 -4.59 -30.86 -18.57
C TYR A 555 -3.97 -29.55 -18.09
N SER A 556 -3.69 -29.44 -16.80
CA SER A 556 -2.93 -28.33 -16.24
C SER A 556 -1.87 -28.83 -15.26
N PHE A 557 -0.71 -28.15 -15.29
CA PHE A 557 0.44 -28.41 -14.44
C PHE A 557 0.99 -27.10 -13.91
N HIS A 558 1.29 -27.06 -12.63
CA HIS A 558 1.90 -25.91 -11.98
C HIS A 558 3.02 -26.36 -11.04
N TYR A 559 4.23 -25.86 -11.26
CA TYR A 559 5.39 -26.16 -10.41
C TYR A 559 6.31 -24.95 -10.28
N LYS A 560 6.36 -24.36 -9.08
CA LYS A 560 7.17 -23.18 -8.76
C LYS A 560 6.93 -22.05 -9.78
N LYS A 561 7.96 -21.75 -10.59
CA LYS A 561 7.96 -20.68 -11.61
C LYS A 561 7.42 -21.12 -12.99
N PHE A 562 7.01 -22.39 -13.15
CA PHE A 562 6.46 -22.95 -14.38
C PHE A 562 4.95 -23.18 -14.28
N ASN A 563 4.23 -22.84 -15.33
CA ASN A 563 2.84 -23.24 -15.53
C ASN A 563 2.62 -23.73 -16.97
N PHE A 564 1.78 -24.75 -17.12
CA PHE A 564 1.32 -25.27 -18.40
C PHE A 564 -0.16 -25.61 -18.30
N ALA A 565 -0.94 -25.28 -19.32
CA ALA A 565 -2.32 -25.71 -19.45
C ALA A 565 -2.66 -25.94 -20.92
N VAL A 566 -3.36 -27.04 -21.21
CA VAL A 566 -3.93 -27.34 -22.52
C VAL A 566 -5.38 -27.80 -22.37
N ASN A 567 -6.26 -27.30 -23.23
CA ASN A 567 -7.61 -27.82 -23.42
C ASN A 567 -7.78 -28.19 -24.90
N TYR A 568 -8.28 -29.39 -25.16
CA TYR A 568 -8.64 -29.87 -26.48
C TYR A 568 -10.11 -30.29 -26.48
N ARG A 569 -10.87 -29.91 -27.50
CA ARG A 569 -12.27 -30.29 -27.70
C ARG A 569 -12.51 -30.67 -29.15
N ASP A 570 -13.27 -31.74 -29.36
CA ASP A 570 -13.70 -32.21 -30.68
C ASP A 570 -15.15 -32.72 -30.63
N TYR A 571 -15.80 -32.73 -31.81
CA TYR A 571 -17.15 -33.22 -32.07
C TYR A 571 -17.13 -34.07 -33.35
N MET A 572 -16.87 -35.37 -33.21
CA MET A 572 -16.76 -36.32 -34.32
C MET A 572 -18.13 -36.77 -34.81
N LYS A 573 -18.33 -36.84 -36.14
CA LYS A 573 -19.51 -37.44 -36.82
C LYS A 573 -20.89 -36.95 -36.34
N PHE A 574 -21.03 -35.69 -35.94
CA PHE A 574 -22.31 -35.08 -35.56
C PHE A 574 -22.82 -34.11 -36.64
N ALA A 575 -24.11 -34.17 -37.01
CA ALA A 575 -24.69 -33.35 -38.10
C ALA A 575 -24.69 -31.83 -37.86
N ARG A 576 -24.38 -31.38 -36.63
CA ARG A 576 -23.83 -30.03 -36.43
C ARG A 576 -22.36 -30.20 -36.06
N LYS A 577 -21.46 -30.08 -37.03
CA LYS A 577 -20.00 -30.16 -36.79
C LYS A 577 -19.52 -28.89 -36.07
N ILE A 578 -19.76 -28.83 -34.75
CA ILE A 578 -19.56 -27.63 -33.90
C ILE A 578 -18.09 -27.18 -33.82
N GLY A 579 -17.14 -28.06 -34.17
CA GLY A 579 -15.77 -27.69 -34.48
C GLY A 579 -14.73 -28.11 -33.44
N GLN A 580 -13.47 -28.23 -33.89
CA GLN A 580 -12.34 -28.55 -33.02
C GLN A 580 -11.76 -27.28 -32.39
N GLN A 581 -11.34 -27.36 -31.14
CA GLN A 581 -10.62 -26.29 -30.46
C GLN A 581 -9.44 -26.84 -29.66
N ILE A 582 -8.23 -26.36 -29.91
CA ILE A 582 -7.05 -26.55 -29.05
C ILE A 582 -6.66 -25.19 -28.49
N VAL A 583 -6.49 -25.08 -27.18
CA VAL A 583 -5.90 -23.91 -26.52
C VAL A 583 -4.80 -24.39 -25.59
N ALA A 584 -3.55 -24.00 -25.86
CA ALA A 584 -2.41 -24.28 -25.00
C ALA A 584 -1.75 -22.98 -24.54
N ARG A 585 -1.33 -22.94 -23.27
CA ARG A 585 -0.66 -21.79 -22.65
C ARG A 585 0.42 -22.26 -21.70
N SER A 586 1.59 -21.64 -21.75
CA SER A 586 2.68 -21.89 -20.80
C SER A 586 3.37 -20.60 -20.37
N GLY A 587 3.94 -20.63 -19.18
CA GLY A 587 4.78 -19.55 -18.66
C GLY A 587 5.95 -20.13 -17.86
N TYR A 588 7.12 -19.52 -18.01
CA TYR A 588 8.28 -19.76 -17.15
C TYR A 588 8.89 -18.43 -16.71
N GLN A 589 8.95 -18.20 -15.40
CA GLN A 589 9.67 -17.06 -14.83
C GLN A 589 11.12 -17.48 -14.56
N PHE A 590 12.11 -16.85 -15.20
CA PHE A 590 13.52 -17.09 -14.88
C PHE A 590 13.91 -16.28 -13.64
N LYS A 591 13.80 -14.97 -13.76
CA LYS A 591 14.04 -13.94 -12.73
C LYS A 591 12.84 -13.00 -12.67
N ASN A 592 12.70 -12.18 -11.64
CA ASN A 592 11.55 -11.26 -11.51
C ASN A 592 11.35 -10.36 -12.73
N ASN A 593 12.45 -10.05 -13.44
CA ASN A 593 12.48 -9.23 -14.65
C ASN A 593 12.49 -10.01 -15.99
N LEU A 594 12.53 -11.35 -15.99
CA LEU A 594 12.63 -12.15 -17.23
C LEU A 594 11.62 -13.33 -17.21
N LYS A 595 10.71 -13.33 -18.19
CA LYS A 595 9.65 -14.33 -18.33
C LYS A 595 9.52 -14.83 -19.77
N LEU A 596 9.41 -16.14 -19.96
CA LEU A 596 8.98 -16.76 -21.21
C LEU A 596 7.48 -17.05 -21.15
N ILE A 597 6.76 -16.76 -22.23
CA ILE A 597 5.35 -17.09 -22.41
C ILE A 597 5.18 -17.84 -23.73
N PHE A 598 4.39 -18.90 -23.72
CA PHE A 598 3.90 -19.60 -24.92
C PHE A 598 2.38 -19.56 -24.95
N GLN A 599 1.83 -19.29 -26.13
CA GLN A 599 0.39 -19.34 -26.40
C GLN A 599 0.17 -20.02 -27.75
N PHE A 600 -0.80 -20.94 -27.79
CA PHE A 600 -1.33 -21.53 -29.01
C PHE A 600 -2.86 -21.62 -28.93
N ASP A 601 -3.54 -21.22 -29.99
CA ASP A 601 -5.00 -21.33 -30.16
C ASP A 601 -5.26 -21.82 -31.59
N ARG A 602 -5.95 -22.96 -31.73
CA ARG A 602 -6.40 -23.51 -33.01
C ARG A 602 -7.90 -23.74 -32.94
N ARG A 603 -8.63 -23.26 -33.95
CA ARG A 603 -10.08 -23.42 -34.08
C ARG A 603 -10.44 -23.88 -35.48
N LYS A 604 -10.99 -25.08 -35.61
CA LYS A 604 -11.58 -25.60 -36.85
C LYS A 604 -13.09 -25.55 -36.72
N SER A 605 -13.74 -24.55 -37.31
CA SER A 605 -15.20 -24.45 -37.38
C SER A 605 -15.68 -25.05 -38.70
N PHE A 606 -16.80 -25.78 -38.70
CA PHE A 606 -17.44 -26.25 -39.92
C PHE A 606 -18.72 -25.46 -40.19
N TYR A 607 -19.10 -25.34 -41.46
CA TYR A 607 -20.29 -24.64 -41.91
C TYR A 607 -20.96 -25.44 -43.03
N ASP A 608 -22.05 -26.14 -42.72
CA ASP A 608 -22.87 -26.80 -43.73
C ASP A 608 -23.93 -25.80 -44.26
N ILE A 609 -23.96 -25.60 -45.58
CA ILE A 609 -24.88 -24.63 -46.23
C ILE A 609 -26.21 -25.30 -46.59
N SER A 610 -26.19 -26.57 -46.98
CA SER A 610 -27.39 -27.41 -47.07
C SER A 610 -27.74 -27.96 -45.68
N LYS A 611 -28.79 -27.42 -45.05
CA LYS A 611 -29.46 -28.07 -43.90
C LYS A 611 -30.09 -29.45 -44.26
N TYR A 612 -30.01 -29.86 -45.52
CA TYR A 612 -30.89 -30.87 -46.13
C TYR A 612 -30.14 -31.98 -46.88
N ASN A 613 -28.80 -32.01 -46.82
CA ASN A 613 -28.01 -33.10 -47.36
C ASN A 613 -26.77 -33.32 -46.48
N LEU A 614 -26.64 -34.52 -45.90
CA LEU A 614 -25.53 -34.89 -45.00
C LEU A 614 -24.32 -35.46 -45.76
N ASP A 615 -24.46 -35.77 -47.05
CA ASP A 615 -23.42 -36.39 -47.88
C ASP A 615 -22.55 -35.37 -48.65
N THR A 616 -22.87 -34.06 -48.57
CA THR A 616 -22.02 -33.01 -49.14
C THR A 616 -20.71 -32.83 -48.37
N LYS A 617 -19.60 -32.56 -49.07
CA LYS A 617 -18.32 -32.18 -48.43
C LYS A 617 -18.50 -30.97 -47.51
N SER A 618 -18.48 -31.17 -46.19
CA SER A 618 -18.61 -30.07 -45.23
C SER A 618 -17.48 -29.06 -45.34
N LEU A 619 -17.85 -27.80 -45.57
CA LEU A 619 -16.93 -26.68 -45.58
C LEU A 619 -16.41 -26.42 -44.17
N TYR A 620 -15.20 -25.87 -44.06
CA TYR A 620 -14.59 -25.53 -42.80
C TYR A 620 -13.75 -24.26 -42.88
N SER A 621 -13.53 -23.62 -41.73
CA SER A 621 -12.42 -22.69 -41.52
C SER A 621 -11.53 -23.17 -40.38
N ILE A 622 -10.21 -23.15 -40.59
CA ILE A 622 -9.19 -23.33 -39.55
C ILE A 622 -8.54 -21.97 -39.30
N ASN A 623 -8.46 -21.57 -38.04
CA ASN A 623 -7.68 -20.43 -37.59
C ASN A 623 -6.62 -20.98 -36.62
N ASP A 624 -5.33 -20.81 -36.92
CA ASP A 624 -4.24 -21.13 -36.01
C ASP A 624 -3.53 -19.83 -35.60
N PHE A 625 -3.21 -19.70 -34.31
CA PHE A 625 -2.34 -18.65 -33.77
C PHE A 625 -1.36 -19.25 -32.76
N GLY A 626 -0.07 -19.09 -33.01
CA GLY A 626 1.00 -19.44 -32.08
C GLY A 626 1.89 -18.24 -31.77
N ARG A 627 2.34 -18.09 -30.52
CA ARG A 627 3.36 -17.11 -30.15
C ARG A 627 4.22 -17.63 -29.00
N ILE A 628 5.53 -17.45 -29.13
CA ILE A 628 6.49 -17.53 -28.03
C ILE A 628 7.00 -16.12 -27.78
N THR A 629 7.11 -15.69 -26.53
CA THR A 629 7.59 -14.34 -26.19
C THR A 629 8.45 -14.35 -24.94
N PHE A 630 9.68 -13.84 -25.07
CA PHE A 630 10.53 -13.42 -23.98
C PHE A 630 10.16 -11.99 -23.60
N ASN A 631 9.62 -11.83 -22.39
CA ASN A 631 9.32 -10.53 -21.78
C ASN A 631 10.45 -10.15 -20.81
N ILE A 632 11.16 -9.08 -21.14
CA ILE A 632 12.29 -8.52 -20.38
C ILE A 632 11.83 -7.21 -19.76
N HIS A 633 11.99 -7.04 -18.45
CA HIS A 633 11.69 -5.80 -17.75
C HIS A 633 12.98 -5.15 -17.27
N THR A 634 13.03 -3.82 -17.29
CA THR A 634 14.17 -3.04 -16.82
C THR A 634 13.75 -2.13 -15.68
N ASN A 635 14.69 -1.76 -14.80
CA ASN A 635 14.43 -0.89 -13.65
C ASN A 635 13.90 0.49 -14.09
N ASN A 636 14.21 0.93 -15.31
CA ASN A 636 13.81 2.24 -15.86
C ASN A 636 12.37 2.28 -16.39
N SER A 637 11.50 1.39 -15.88
CA SER A 637 10.10 1.23 -16.31
C SER A 637 9.91 0.99 -17.82
N ILE A 638 10.85 0.25 -18.43
CA ILE A 638 10.75 -0.22 -19.81
C ILE A 638 10.60 -1.74 -19.81
N SER A 639 9.65 -2.26 -20.59
CA SER A 639 9.57 -3.69 -20.89
C SER A 639 9.65 -3.96 -22.39
N TYR A 640 10.38 -5.02 -22.75
CA TYR A 640 10.56 -5.51 -24.11
C TYR A 640 9.89 -6.87 -24.23
N GLY A 641 9.22 -7.12 -25.36
CA GLY A 641 8.71 -8.42 -25.73
C GLY A 641 9.30 -8.85 -27.07
N ILE A 642 9.93 -10.02 -27.16
CA ILE A 642 10.49 -10.56 -28.40
C ILE A 642 10.20 -12.05 -28.56
N GLY A 643 9.87 -12.48 -29.77
CA GLY A 643 9.87 -13.91 -30.12
C GLY A 643 9.07 -14.26 -31.38
N PRO A 644 9.10 -15.54 -31.81
CA PRO A 644 8.40 -15.98 -32.99
C PRO A 644 6.88 -16.02 -32.79
N GLN A 645 6.17 -15.71 -33.85
CA GLN A 645 4.72 -15.78 -33.99
C GLN A 645 4.37 -16.55 -35.27
N TYR A 646 3.25 -17.25 -35.25
CA TYR A 646 2.67 -17.93 -36.40
C TYR A 646 1.18 -17.60 -36.44
N ALA A 647 0.67 -17.27 -37.62
CA ALA A 647 -0.77 -17.17 -37.86
C ALA A 647 -1.13 -17.92 -39.15
N SER A 648 -2.17 -18.74 -39.10
CA SER A 648 -2.70 -19.46 -40.26
C SER A 648 -4.21 -19.27 -40.36
N TYR A 649 -4.70 -19.20 -41.59
CA TYR A 649 -6.12 -19.25 -41.89
C TYR A 649 -6.34 -20.10 -43.12
N ILE A 650 -7.17 -21.13 -42.98
CA ILE A 650 -7.67 -21.95 -44.07
C ILE A 650 -9.18 -21.78 -44.07
N ARG A 651 -9.79 -21.56 -45.22
CA ARG A 651 -11.24 -21.52 -45.37
C ARG A 651 -11.66 -22.18 -46.66
N GLN A 652 -12.70 -23.02 -46.58
CA GLN A 652 -13.50 -23.40 -47.72
C GLN A 652 -14.80 -22.58 -47.73
N SER A 653 -15.19 -22.12 -48.92
CA SER A 653 -16.42 -21.38 -49.19
C SER A 653 -17.09 -22.01 -50.38
N LEU A 654 -18.41 -22.21 -50.30
CA LEU A 654 -19.24 -22.53 -51.45
C LEU A 654 -19.81 -21.23 -51.99
N GLU A 655 -19.86 -21.11 -53.29
CA GLU A 655 -20.61 -20.05 -53.94
C GLU A 655 -22.07 -20.48 -54.13
N ASN A 656 -23.02 -19.71 -53.61
CA ASN A 656 -24.44 -20.11 -53.57
C ASN A 656 -25.12 -20.11 -54.95
N SER A 657 -24.60 -19.36 -55.92
CA SER A 657 -25.08 -19.25 -57.30
C SER A 657 -24.67 -20.44 -58.17
N THR A 658 -23.41 -20.85 -58.06
CA THR A 658 -22.75 -21.80 -58.97
C THR A 658 -22.44 -23.16 -58.33
N LEU A 659 -22.53 -23.25 -57.00
CA LEU A 659 -22.14 -24.41 -56.18
C LEU A 659 -20.66 -24.81 -56.29
N PHE A 660 -19.79 -23.95 -56.82
CA PHE A 660 -18.34 -24.18 -56.81
C PHE A 660 -17.75 -24.00 -55.42
N ILE A 661 -16.77 -24.85 -55.06
CA ILE A 661 -16.00 -24.72 -53.83
C ILE A 661 -14.71 -23.92 -54.09
N SER A 662 -14.56 -22.81 -53.38
CA SER A 662 -13.31 -22.06 -53.25
C SER A 662 -12.59 -22.42 -51.95
N THR A 663 -11.25 -22.48 -52.00
CA THR A 663 -10.39 -22.75 -50.84
C THR A 663 -9.30 -21.68 -50.74
N THR A 664 -9.35 -20.88 -49.68
CA THR A 664 -8.29 -19.92 -49.31
C THR A 664 -7.39 -20.55 -48.24
N LYS A 665 -6.07 -20.48 -48.42
CA LYS A 665 -5.06 -20.84 -47.42
C LYS A 665 -4.10 -19.66 -47.22
N THR A 666 -3.78 -19.34 -45.98
CA THR A 666 -2.73 -18.39 -45.62
C THR A 666 -1.85 -18.95 -44.49
N TYR A 667 -0.54 -18.80 -44.64
CA TYR A 667 0.45 -19.15 -43.62
C TYR A 667 1.38 -17.97 -43.42
N ASN A 668 1.55 -17.53 -42.17
CA ASN A 668 2.21 -16.28 -41.83
C ASN A 668 3.17 -16.49 -40.65
N PRO A 669 4.36 -17.08 -40.86
CA PRO A 669 5.46 -17.01 -39.89
C PRO A 669 5.94 -15.56 -39.75
N LYS A 670 6.00 -15.07 -38.51
CA LYS A 670 6.38 -13.69 -38.16
C LYS A 670 7.30 -13.64 -36.94
N ILE A 671 8.05 -12.56 -36.79
CA ILE A 671 8.71 -12.17 -35.55
C ILE A 671 7.83 -11.10 -34.90
N TYR A 672 7.59 -11.22 -33.59
CA TYR A 672 6.94 -10.22 -32.75
C TYR A 672 7.98 -9.46 -31.94
N LEU A 673 7.88 -8.13 -31.98
CA LEU A 673 8.66 -7.18 -31.19
C LEU A 673 7.69 -6.22 -30.49
N SER A 674 7.96 -5.88 -29.24
CA SER A 674 7.27 -4.78 -28.55
C SER A 674 8.14 -4.10 -27.51
N VAL A 675 7.86 -2.81 -27.30
CA VAL A 675 8.47 -1.95 -26.30
C VAL A 675 7.37 -1.20 -25.57
N ASN A 676 7.29 -1.32 -24.25
CA ASN A 676 6.42 -0.51 -23.41
C ASN A 676 7.29 0.36 -22.51
N LYS A 677 7.16 1.68 -22.63
CA LYS A 677 7.82 2.66 -21.77
C LYS A 677 6.79 3.35 -20.91
N SER A 678 6.92 3.24 -19.58
CA SER A 678 6.29 4.20 -18.68
C SER A 678 7.12 5.49 -18.69
N ILE A 679 6.47 6.60 -19.03
CA ILE A 679 7.07 7.94 -19.06
C ILE A 679 6.84 8.62 -17.71
N SER A 680 5.66 8.44 -17.12
CA SER A 680 5.34 8.83 -15.74
C SER A 680 4.22 7.95 -15.19
N LYS A 681 3.83 8.11 -13.91
CA LYS A 681 2.74 7.35 -13.26
C LYS A 681 1.43 7.29 -14.07
N ARG A 682 1.17 8.27 -14.93
CA ARG A 682 -0.05 8.39 -15.77
C ARG A 682 0.22 8.55 -17.27
N LYS A 683 1.46 8.32 -17.74
CA LYS A 683 1.82 8.41 -19.17
C LYS A 683 2.63 7.19 -19.58
N SER A 684 2.17 6.45 -20.58
CA SER A 684 2.91 5.32 -21.16
C SER A 684 2.79 5.28 -22.66
N ILE A 685 3.82 4.76 -23.33
CA ILE A 685 3.80 4.46 -24.76
C ILE A 685 4.13 2.98 -24.96
N SER A 686 3.29 2.30 -25.74
CA SER A 686 3.40 0.89 -26.07
C SER A 686 3.48 0.76 -27.59
N VAL A 687 4.66 0.40 -28.10
CA VAL A 687 4.90 0.16 -29.53
C VAL A 687 5.04 -1.35 -29.76
N TYR A 688 4.46 -1.86 -30.83
CA TYR A 688 4.72 -3.21 -31.32
C TYR A 688 4.96 -3.22 -32.83
N LEU A 689 5.73 -4.21 -33.26
CA LEU A 689 5.94 -4.57 -34.65
C LEU A 689 5.80 -6.08 -34.77
N THR A 690 5.01 -6.56 -35.72
CA THR A 690 5.18 -7.90 -36.28
C THR A 690 5.61 -7.79 -37.72
N THR A 691 6.59 -8.59 -38.10
CA THR A 691 7.11 -8.65 -39.48
C THR A 691 7.40 -10.08 -39.86
N GLY A 692 7.19 -10.45 -41.12
CA GLY A 692 7.45 -11.80 -41.61
C GLY A 692 7.06 -11.99 -43.06
N LEU A 693 7.02 -13.26 -43.48
CA LEU A 693 6.61 -13.65 -44.82
C LEU A 693 5.23 -14.30 -44.78
N SER A 694 4.48 -14.14 -45.86
CA SER A 694 3.18 -14.75 -46.03
C SER A 694 3.12 -15.57 -47.32
N TYR A 695 2.61 -16.78 -47.18
CA TYR A 695 2.15 -17.63 -48.26
C TYR A 695 0.62 -17.53 -48.32
N ILE A 696 0.08 -17.23 -49.49
CA ILE A 696 -1.35 -17.12 -49.76
C ILE A 696 -1.67 -17.97 -50.97
N ASN A 697 -2.73 -18.76 -50.89
CA ASN A 697 -3.20 -19.56 -52.02
C ASN A 697 -4.73 -19.64 -52.02
N TYR A 698 -5.34 -19.11 -53.08
CA TYR A 698 -6.75 -19.18 -53.38
C TYR A 698 -6.95 -20.08 -54.60
N ASN A 699 -7.63 -21.21 -54.40
CA ASN A 699 -8.07 -22.09 -55.48
C ASN A 699 -9.60 -22.07 -55.55
N THR A 700 -10.18 -22.26 -56.73
CA THR A 700 -11.62 -22.39 -56.93
C THR A 700 -11.91 -23.46 -57.98
N GLU A 701 -13.07 -24.09 -57.86
CA GLU A 701 -13.62 -25.02 -58.86
C GLU A 701 -14.32 -24.26 -60.02
N ASP A 702 -14.51 -22.95 -59.90
CA ASP A 702 -15.10 -22.10 -60.95
C ASP A 702 -14.11 -21.88 -62.11
N PRO A 703 -14.42 -22.32 -63.34
CA PRO A 703 -13.54 -22.15 -64.50
C PRO A 703 -13.41 -20.70 -64.99
N SER A 704 -14.28 -19.79 -64.53
CA SER A 704 -14.22 -18.36 -64.87
C SER A 704 -13.26 -17.54 -63.99
N ILE A 705 -12.80 -18.09 -62.87
CA ILE A 705 -11.93 -17.40 -61.90
C ILE A 705 -10.58 -18.11 -61.78
N ALA A 706 -9.51 -17.40 -62.13
CA ALA A 706 -8.15 -17.93 -62.00
C ALA A 706 -7.74 -18.17 -60.53
N ALA A 707 -6.99 -19.25 -60.28
CA ALA A 707 -6.37 -19.49 -58.97
C ALA A 707 -5.27 -18.45 -58.70
N ILE A 708 -5.24 -17.89 -57.48
CA ILE A 708 -4.31 -16.83 -57.08
C ILE A 708 -3.33 -17.40 -56.06
N SER A 709 -2.03 -17.41 -56.37
CA SER A 709 -0.98 -17.84 -55.46
C SER A 709 0.03 -16.71 -55.25
N MET A 710 0.23 -16.30 -54.00
CA MET A 710 1.24 -15.31 -53.63
C MET A 710 2.21 -15.94 -52.63
N LYS A 711 3.44 -16.21 -53.06
CA LYS A 711 4.51 -16.77 -52.22
C LYS A 711 5.44 -15.65 -51.74
N ASN A 712 6.01 -15.82 -50.55
CA ASN A 712 7.07 -14.97 -49.97
C ASN A 712 6.77 -13.47 -49.97
N LYS A 713 5.50 -13.06 -49.87
CA LYS A 713 5.15 -11.63 -49.76
C LYS A 713 5.42 -11.15 -48.32
N GLY A 714 6.11 -10.03 -48.17
CA GLY A 714 6.33 -9.42 -46.87
C GLY A 714 5.01 -9.00 -46.21
N THR A 715 4.90 -9.18 -44.89
CA THR A 715 3.77 -8.65 -44.12
C THR A 715 4.24 -7.97 -42.85
N TYR A 716 3.58 -6.87 -42.53
CA TYR A 716 3.96 -5.96 -41.46
C TYR A 716 2.71 -5.59 -40.67
N SER A 717 2.80 -5.52 -39.36
CA SER A 717 1.79 -4.86 -38.53
C SER A 717 2.52 -4.08 -37.45
N PHE A 718 2.46 -2.77 -37.57
CA PHE A 718 3.00 -1.81 -36.64
C PHE A 718 1.85 -1.20 -35.85
N GLY A 719 2.03 -1.00 -34.55
CA GLY A 719 1.07 -0.23 -33.77
C GLY A 719 1.72 0.47 -32.60
N SER A 720 1.24 1.69 -32.34
CA SER A 720 1.61 2.49 -31.17
C SER A 720 0.36 2.81 -30.38
N THR A 721 0.41 2.67 -29.06
CA THR A 721 -0.62 3.15 -28.14
C THR A 721 0.03 4.07 -27.12
N TYR A 722 -0.31 5.35 -27.19
CA TYR A 722 0.03 6.34 -26.18
C TYR A 722 -1.14 6.47 -25.21
N ASN A 723 -0.89 6.18 -23.93
CA ASN A 723 -1.85 6.38 -22.85
C ASN A 723 -1.42 7.60 -22.03
N THR A 724 -2.40 8.43 -21.69
CA THR A 724 -2.31 9.47 -20.68
C THR A 724 -3.40 9.23 -19.62
N LYS A 725 -3.53 10.15 -18.67
CA LYS A 725 -4.59 10.18 -17.67
C LYS A 725 -6.02 10.15 -18.24
N TYR A 726 -6.27 10.88 -19.32
CA TYR A 726 -7.61 11.04 -19.90
C TYR A 726 -7.69 10.54 -21.34
N TRP A 727 -6.62 10.71 -22.11
CA TRP A 727 -6.55 10.31 -23.51
C TRP A 727 -5.80 9.00 -23.68
N ARG A 728 -6.33 8.10 -24.50
CA ARG A 728 -5.60 7.00 -25.14
C ARG A 728 -5.65 7.21 -26.64
N LEU A 729 -4.50 7.20 -27.30
CA LEU A 729 -4.39 7.25 -28.75
C LEU A 729 -3.74 5.95 -29.23
N THR A 730 -4.48 5.13 -29.96
CA THR A 730 -3.92 3.98 -30.69
C THR A 730 -3.84 4.31 -32.17
N VAL A 731 -2.64 4.17 -32.74
CA VAL A 731 -2.37 4.22 -34.18
C VAL A 731 -1.87 2.85 -34.62
N GLY A 732 -2.32 2.36 -35.77
CA GLY A 732 -1.88 1.09 -36.33
C GLY A 732 -1.78 1.14 -37.85
N TYR A 733 -0.82 0.39 -38.38
CA TYR A 733 -0.67 0.10 -39.81
C TYR A 733 -0.52 -1.41 -39.97
N ASN A 734 -1.30 -2.02 -40.86
CA ASN A 734 -1.21 -3.45 -41.18
C ASN A 734 -1.06 -3.61 -42.69
N MET A 735 -0.23 -4.55 -43.11
CA MET A 735 -0.01 -4.93 -44.50
C MET A 735 0.00 -6.46 -44.59
N GLY A 736 -0.83 -7.02 -45.47
CA GLY A 736 -1.09 -8.46 -45.55
C GLY A 736 -1.72 -9.02 -44.26
N SER A 737 -2.68 -8.28 -43.72
CA SER A 737 -3.59 -8.79 -42.69
C SER A 737 -4.53 -9.83 -43.32
N VAL A 738 -4.58 -11.03 -42.75
CA VAL A 738 -5.36 -12.16 -43.28
C VAL A 738 -6.86 -11.83 -43.41
N THR A 739 -7.42 -11.09 -42.46
CA THR A 739 -8.82 -10.64 -42.51
C THR A 739 -9.08 -9.59 -43.57
N ASP A 740 -8.12 -8.69 -43.78
CA ASP A 740 -8.26 -7.56 -44.71
C ASP A 740 -8.11 -8.10 -46.15
N MET A 741 -7.19 -9.02 -46.36
CA MET A 741 -6.99 -9.76 -47.60
C MET A 741 -8.16 -10.69 -47.94
N TRP A 742 -8.76 -11.36 -46.95
CA TRP A 742 -10.03 -12.08 -47.16
C TRP A 742 -11.15 -11.13 -47.58
N SER A 743 -11.24 -9.94 -46.97
CA SER A 743 -12.24 -8.93 -47.32
C SER A 743 -12.05 -8.38 -48.74
N TYR A 744 -10.79 -8.23 -49.19
CA TYR A 744 -10.45 -7.89 -50.58
C TYR A 744 -10.86 -8.99 -51.57
N LEU A 745 -10.52 -10.26 -51.27
CA LEU A 745 -10.96 -11.39 -52.10
C LEU A 745 -12.49 -11.46 -52.22
N ASN A 746 -13.25 -11.23 -51.14
CA ASN A 746 -14.72 -11.22 -51.20
C ASN A 746 -15.27 -10.05 -52.00
N TYR A 747 -14.67 -8.87 -51.87
CA TYR A 747 -15.07 -7.70 -52.66
C TYR A 747 -14.87 -7.97 -54.16
N HIS A 748 -13.74 -8.57 -54.56
CA HIS A 748 -13.49 -8.93 -55.96
C HIS A 748 -14.39 -10.07 -56.47
N MET A 749 -14.73 -11.05 -55.63
CA MET A 749 -15.75 -12.06 -55.99
C MET A 749 -17.14 -11.46 -56.26
N MET A 750 -17.45 -10.27 -55.74
CA MET A 750 -18.69 -9.55 -56.05
C MET A 750 -18.60 -8.69 -57.33
N PHE A 751 -17.38 -8.45 -57.85
CA PHE A 751 -17.13 -7.59 -59.01
C PHE A 751 -16.04 -8.19 -59.93
N PRO A 752 -16.32 -9.33 -60.61
CA PRO A 752 -15.31 -10.11 -61.35
C PRO A 752 -14.67 -9.40 -62.56
N ASN A 753 -15.21 -8.26 -63.03
CA ASN A 753 -14.71 -7.50 -64.18
C ASN A 753 -13.49 -6.60 -63.85
N TYR A 754 -12.62 -7.02 -62.93
CA TYR A 754 -11.42 -6.28 -62.51
C TYR A 754 -10.18 -7.14 -62.69
N ASP A 755 -9.22 -6.67 -63.49
CA ASP A 755 -7.90 -7.30 -63.59
C ASP A 755 -7.21 -7.33 -62.22
N ILE A 756 -6.88 -8.54 -61.75
CA ILE A 756 -6.33 -8.76 -60.41
C ILE A 756 -4.81 -8.71 -60.47
N GLU A 757 -4.22 -7.54 -60.21
CA GLU A 757 -2.84 -7.49 -59.76
C GLU A 757 -2.69 -8.11 -58.35
N SER A 758 -1.57 -8.81 -58.13
CA SER A 758 -1.27 -9.52 -56.88
C SER A 758 -0.77 -8.59 -55.78
N VAL A 759 -1.62 -7.63 -55.40
CA VAL A 759 -1.35 -6.54 -54.44
C VAL A 759 -1.70 -6.98 -53.02
N MET A 760 -0.86 -6.60 -52.05
CA MET A 760 -1.14 -6.79 -50.62
C MET A 760 -2.12 -5.74 -50.11
N THR A 761 -3.11 -6.14 -49.32
CA THR A 761 -4.01 -5.20 -48.65
C THR A 761 -3.30 -4.49 -47.49
N GLU A 762 -3.52 -3.19 -47.39
CA GLU A 762 -3.00 -2.36 -46.31
C GLU A 762 -4.15 -1.68 -45.55
N SER A 763 -3.99 -1.47 -44.25
CA SER A 763 -4.96 -0.76 -43.43
C SER A 763 -4.30 0.18 -42.41
N ILE A 764 -4.73 1.44 -42.40
CA ILE A 764 -4.37 2.44 -41.38
C ILE A 764 -5.53 2.55 -40.39
N VAL A 765 -5.22 2.50 -39.10
CA VAL A 765 -6.19 2.57 -37.99
C VAL A 765 -5.83 3.70 -37.05
N LEU A 766 -6.78 4.58 -36.74
CA LEU A 766 -6.63 5.69 -35.82
C LEU A 766 -7.77 5.66 -34.79
N ARG A 767 -7.42 5.50 -33.51
CA ARG A 767 -8.36 5.33 -32.39
C ARG A 767 -8.02 6.23 -31.21
N PRO A 768 -8.43 7.51 -31.23
CA PRO A 768 -8.44 8.34 -30.04
C PRO A 768 -9.62 7.95 -29.13
N TYR A 769 -9.35 7.90 -27.85
CA TYR A 769 -10.29 7.64 -26.76
C TYR A 769 -10.05 8.67 -25.67
N TYR A 770 -11.12 9.21 -25.10
CA TYR A 770 -11.10 10.16 -24.00
C TYR A 770 -12.09 9.71 -22.93
N GLU A 771 -11.67 9.71 -21.66
CA GLU A 771 -12.54 9.46 -20.51
C GLU A 771 -12.19 10.41 -19.38
N ARG A 772 -13.20 11.00 -18.73
CA ARG A 772 -13.04 11.88 -17.57
C ARG A 772 -14.32 11.93 -16.72
N ALA A 773 -14.19 11.94 -15.39
CA ALA A 773 -15.28 12.33 -14.52
C ALA A 773 -15.43 13.86 -14.48
N ILE A 774 -16.68 14.33 -14.51
CA ILE A 774 -17.09 15.73 -14.52
C ILE A 774 -17.96 16.02 -13.30
N PHE A 775 -18.09 17.31 -12.94
CA PHE A 775 -18.92 17.77 -11.82
C PHE A 775 -18.63 17.03 -10.49
N ASN A 776 -17.36 16.90 -10.11
CA ASN A 776 -16.93 16.17 -8.89
C ASN A 776 -17.50 14.74 -8.82
N ASN A 777 -17.36 14.00 -9.92
CA ASN A 777 -17.84 12.62 -10.09
C ASN A 777 -19.39 12.46 -10.05
N LYS A 778 -20.14 13.57 -10.15
CA LYS A 778 -21.58 13.54 -10.47
C LYS A 778 -21.86 13.32 -11.96
N GLY A 779 -20.84 13.23 -12.80
CA GLY A 779 -20.98 12.72 -14.16
C GLY A 779 -19.68 12.11 -14.69
N ARG A 780 -19.80 11.39 -15.81
CA ARG A 780 -18.67 10.79 -16.52
C ARG A 780 -18.91 10.86 -18.02
N THR A 781 -17.95 11.42 -18.75
CA THR A 781 -17.95 11.49 -20.20
C THR A 781 -16.90 10.55 -20.76
N GLN A 782 -17.30 9.75 -21.74
CA GLN A 782 -16.44 8.93 -22.58
C GLN A 782 -16.66 9.35 -24.04
N PHE A 783 -15.57 9.49 -24.80
CA PHE A 783 -15.59 9.71 -26.23
C PHE A 783 -14.60 8.74 -26.90
N MET A 784 -14.99 8.15 -28.01
CA MET A 784 -14.18 7.24 -28.80
C MET A 784 -14.38 7.56 -30.27
N ALA A 785 -13.29 7.75 -31.01
CA ALA A 785 -13.31 7.62 -32.46
C ALA A 785 -12.56 6.35 -32.87
N ASN A 786 -13.00 5.73 -33.96
CA ASN A 786 -12.30 4.67 -34.65
C ASN A 786 -12.39 4.96 -36.15
N TYR A 787 -11.31 5.50 -36.71
CA TYR A 787 -11.13 5.64 -38.14
C TYR A 787 -10.30 4.46 -38.66
N THR A 788 -10.68 3.91 -39.81
CA THR A 788 -9.93 2.88 -40.51
C THR A 788 -10.01 3.11 -42.02
N TYR A 789 -8.85 3.16 -42.67
CA TYR A 789 -8.71 3.30 -44.12
C TYR A 789 -8.10 2.02 -44.69
N TYR A 790 -8.66 1.51 -45.80
CA TYR A 790 -8.23 0.27 -46.45
C TYR A 790 -7.74 0.50 -47.89
N MET A 791 -6.48 0.18 -48.15
CA MET A 791 -5.83 0.29 -49.46
C MET A 791 -5.63 -1.11 -50.07
N PRO A 792 -5.69 -1.26 -51.41
CA PRO A 792 -5.95 -0.21 -52.41
C PRO A 792 -7.43 0.20 -52.55
N SER A 793 -8.37 -0.43 -51.82
CA SER A 793 -9.82 -0.27 -52.03
C SER A 793 -10.42 1.14 -51.80
N GLY A 794 -9.65 2.10 -51.30
CA GLY A 794 -10.12 3.45 -50.95
C GLY A 794 -11.22 3.50 -49.88
N ARG A 795 -11.49 2.40 -49.19
CA ARG A 795 -12.62 2.29 -48.23
C ARG A 795 -12.27 2.95 -46.91
N GLU A 796 -13.19 3.77 -46.41
CA GLU A 796 -13.07 4.49 -45.14
C GLU A 796 -14.22 4.12 -44.20
N ASN A 797 -13.89 3.77 -42.96
CA ASN A 797 -14.86 3.57 -41.88
C ASN A 797 -14.52 4.51 -40.73
N LEU A 798 -15.45 5.38 -40.33
CA LEU A 798 -15.39 6.19 -39.13
C LEU A 798 -16.53 5.80 -38.19
N THR A 799 -16.21 5.40 -36.97
CA THR A 799 -17.17 5.30 -35.87
C THR A 799 -16.84 6.35 -34.83
N LEU A 800 -17.80 7.22 -34.49
CA LEU A 800 -17.72 8.10 -33.31
C LEU A 800 -18.73 7.61 -32.28
N SER A 801 -18.31 7.48 -31.03
CA SER A 801 -19.17 7.12 -29.90
C SER A 801 -18.92 8.08 -28.74
N SER A 802 -19.98 8.72 -28.23
CA SER A 802 -19.97 9.47 -26.99
C SER A 802 -20.94 8.82 -26.01
N VAL A 803 -20.49 8.58 -24.78
CA VAL A 803 -21.29 8.02 -23.70
C VAL A 803 -21.12 8.93 -22.49
N ASN A 804 -22.23 9.51 -22.04
CA ASN A 804 -22.28 10.42 -20.90
C ASN A 804 -23.20 9.84 -19.85
N TYR A 805 -22.74 9.78 -18.60
CA TYR A 805 -23.53 9.41 -17.44
C TYR A 805 -23.60 10.59 -16.48
N PHE A 806 -24.76 10.79 -15.85
CA PHE A 806 -24.99 11.77 -14.81
C PHE A 806 -25.60 11.07 -13.59
N PHE A 807 -24.99 11.25 -12.43
CA PHE A 807 -25.42 10.71 -11.15
C PHE A 807 -26.03 11.86 -10.34
N LEU A 808 -27.33 11.78 -10.10
CA LEU A 808 -28.12 12.81 -9.44
C LEU A 808 -28.46 12.35 -8.01
N ASN A 809 -28.94 13.28 -7.18
CA ASN A 809 -29.31 12.96 -5.80
C ASN A 809 -30.49 11.97 -5.74
N ASN A 810 -30.64 11.30 -4.60
CA ASN A 810 -31.78 10.42 -4.27
C ASN A 810 -31.96 9.28 -5.30
N GLY A 811 -30.87 8.59 -5.68
CA GLY A 811 -30.92 7.42 -6.56
C GLY A 811 -31.28 7.68 -8.03
N TRP A 812 -31.37 8.94 -8.46
CA TRP A 812 -31.59 9.29 -9.87
C TRP A 812 -30.29 9.24 -10.67
N SER A 813 -30.36 8.78 -11.92
CA SER A 813 -29.27 8.94 -12.88
C SER A 813 -29.79 9.07 -14.30
N ALA A 814 -29.03 9.75 -15.15
CA ALA A 814 -29.34 9.94 -16.56
C ALA A 814 -28.16 9.53 -17.43
N SER A 815 -28.42 9.17 -18.69
CA SER A 815 -27.40 8.83 -19.67
C SER A 815 -27.72 9.33 -21.07
N ILE A 816 -26.67 9.67 -21.81
CA ILE A 816 -26.74 10.10 -23.21
C ILE A 816 -25.69 9.32 -24.00
N ASN A 817 -26.12 8.42 -24.87
CA ASN A 817 -25.25 7.65 -25.75
C ASN A 817 -25.47 8.12 -27.19
N ALA A 818 -24.50 8.79 -27.80
CA ALA A 818 -24.53 9.17 -29.20
C ALA A 818 -23.52 8.31 -29.99
N ASN A 819 -23.97 7.60 -31.01
CA ASN A 819 -23.14 6.81 -31.89
C ASN A 819 -23.35 7.27 -33.34
N MET A 820 -22.26 7.55 -34.06
CA MET A 820 -22.27 7.81 -35.48
C MET A 820 -21.40 6.78 -36.19
N TYR A 821 -21.95 6.13 -37.20
CA TYR A 821 -21.22 5.30 -38.15
C TYR A 821 -21.23 5.99 -39.52
N MET A 822 -20.05 6.16 -40.11
CA MET A 822 -19.86 6.62 -41.47
C MET A 822 -18.98 5.60 -42.21
N GLY A 823 -19.46 5.08 -43.32
CA GLY A 823 -18.73 4.14 -44.17
C GLY A 823 -18.73 4.64 -45.61
N SER A 824 -17.56 4.71 -46.24
CA SER A 824 -17.40 5.16 -47.62
C SER A 824 -16.62 4.15 -48.45
N VAL A 825 -17.03 3.98 -49.70
CA VAL A 825 -16.39 3.13 -50.71
C VAL A 825 -16.23 3.98 -51.98
N VAL A 826 -15.11 3.80 -52.68
CA VAL A 826 -14.91 4.37 -54.01
C VAL A 826 -15.49 3.42 -55.05
N ASP A 827 -16.45 3.91 -55.81
CA ASP A 827 -17.11 3.21 -56.92
C ASP A 827 -16.62 3.80 -58.26
N LYS A 828 -16.57 2.97 -59.32
CA LYS A 828 -16.09 3.39 -60.65
C LYS A 828 -17.08 4.28 -61.40
N GLU A 829 -18.39 4.11 -61.20
CA GLU A 829 -19.44 4.84 -61.90
C GLU A 829 -19.88 6.08 -61.12
N TYR A 830 -20.02 5.96 -59.80
CA TYR A 830 -20.56 7.00 -58.94
C TYR A 830 -19.52 7.75 -58.10
N GLY A 831 -18.24 7.39 -58.21
CA GLY A 831 -17.17 7.96 -57.40
C GLY A 831 -17.31 7.59 -55.92
N ARG A 832 -17.04 8.54 -55.01
CA ARG A 832 -17.04 8.26 -53.56
C ARG A 832 -18.46 8.22 -52.98
N ILE A 833 -19.01 7.03 -52.81
CA ILE A 833 -20.28 6.80 -52.11
C ILE A 833 -20.02 6.84 -50.59
N THR A 834 -20.81 7.61 -49.83
CA THR A 834 -20.71 7.69 -48.36
C THR A 834 -22.05 7.42 -47.70
N THR A 835 -22.10 6.43 -46.83
CA THR A 835 -23.24 6.12 -45.95
C THR A 835 -23.00 6.71 -44.57
N LYS A 836 -24.04 7.26 -43.94
CA LYS A 836 -24.00 7.84 -42.59
C LYS A 836 -25.21 7.38 -41.79
N ASN A 837 -25.00 7.00 -40.54
CA ASN A 837 -26.06 6.64 -39.59
C ASN A 837 -25.71 7.23 -38.23
N ILE A 838 -26.64 7.96 -37.61
CA ILE A 838 -26.52 8.53 -36.27
C ILE A 838 -27.58 7.88 -35.39
N ASN A 839 -27.22 7.49 -34.18
CA ASN A 839 -28.09 6.87 -33.19
C ASN A 839 -27.84 7.55 -31.84
N VAL A 840 -28.79 8.35 -31.38
CA VAL A 840 -28.78 8.91 -30.03
C VAL A 840 -29.74 8.12 -29.14
N GLN A 841 -29.31 7.89 -27.91
CA GLN A 841 -30.09 7.21 -26.88
C GLN A 841 -30.07 8.05 -25.61
N LEU A 842 -31.24 8.24 -25.00
CA LEU A 842 -31.44 8.98 -23.77
C LEU A 842 -32.01 8.03 -22.72
N GLY A 843 -31.28 7.82 -21.62
CA GLY A 843 -31.68 6.95 -20.52
C GLY A 843 -31.90 7.73 -19.23
N VAL A 844 -32.90 7.32 -18.44
CA VAL A 844 -33.11 7.76 -17.05
C VAL A 844 -33.34 6.52 -16.18
N LYS A 845 -32.68 6.45 -15.02
CA LYS A 845 -32.84 5.42 -13.99
C LYS A 845 -33.19 6.07 -12.65
N LYS A 846 -34.10 5.44 -11.92
CA LYS A 846 -34.36 5.66 -10.49
C LYS A 846 -34.07 4.37 -9.71
N SER A 847 -33.11 4.41 -8.79
CA SER A 847 -33.02 3.46 -7.67
C SER A 847 -34.05 3.84 -6.60
N PHE A 848 -34.62 2.85 -5.92
CA PHE A 848 -35.48 3.05 -4.75
C PHE A 848 -34.83 2.43 -3.52
N ASP A 849 -34.67 3.24 -2.48
CA ASP A 849 -34.05 2.88 -1.21
C ASP A 849 -35.08 2.24 -0.27
N ILE A 850 -35.61 1.09 -0.67
CA ILE A 850 -36.59 0.34 0.12
C ILE A 850 -35.85 -0.56 1.12
N GLN A 851 -36.27 -0.52 2.39
CA GLN A 851 -35.75 -1.37 3.46
C GLN A 851 -35.94 -2.86 3.13
N GLN A 852 -34.91 -3.67 3.36
CA GLN A 852 -34.97 -5.10 3.03
C GLN A 852 -35.25 -5.95 4.28
N PRO A 853 -35.95 -7.11 4.15
CA PRO A 853 -36.23 -7.98 5.28
C PRO A 853 -34.99 -8.41 6.07
N ARG A 854 -33.88 -8.71 5.37
CA ARG A 854 -32.62 -9.14 5.98
C ARG A 854 -31.78 -7.97 6.51
N LEU A 855 -31.65 -6.91 5.71
CA LEU A 855 -30.73 -5.82 5.98
C LEU A 855 -31.44 -4.48 5.81
N LYS A 856 -31.65 -3.80 6.93
CA LYS A 856 -32.15 -2.42 6.98
C LYS A 856 -30.99 -1.43 7.09
N PHE A 857 -31.25 -0.20 6.68
CA PHE A 857 -30.32 0.92 6.69
C PHE A 857 -30.99 2.14 7.31
N TYR A 858 -30.24 2.92 8.06
CA TYR A 858 -30.72 4.09 8.77
C TYR A 858 -29.70 5.22 8.66
N ASP A 859 -30.11 6.44 8.96
CA ASP A 859 -29.19 7.58 9.06
C ASP A 859 -28.80 7.82 10.52
N LEU A 860 -27.57 8.27 10.74
CA LEU A 860 -27.06 8.72 12.04
C LEU A 860 -26.51 10.14 11.92
N ASN A 861 -27.02 11.07 12.73
CA ASN A 861 -26.36 12.35 12.99
C ASN A 861 -25.61 12.27 14.33
N ILE A 862 -24.42 12.85 14.42
CA ILE A 862 -23.67 12.98 15.69
C ILE A 862 -23.34 14.45 15.89
N ILE A 863 -23.71 14.99 17.05
CA ILE A 863 -23.61 16.41 17.38
C ILE A 863 -22.76 16.57 18.64
N CYS A 864 -21.59 17.18 18.50
CA CYS A 864 -20.69 17.55 19.59
C CYS A 864 -20.91 19.02 19.99
N PHE A 865 -21.06 19.28 21.29
CA PHE A 865 -21.34 20.61 21.83
C PHE A 865 -20.68 20.80 23.21
N ASN A 866 -20.46 22.06 23.58
CA ASN A 866 -19.98 22.43 24.91
C ASN A 866 -21.17 22.54 25.86
N ASP A 867 -21.28 21.57 26.77
CA ASP A 867 -22.30 21.47 27.81
C ASP A 867 -21.95 22.48 28.93
N LEU A 868 -22.63 23.63 28.91
CA LEU A 868 -22.32 24.79 29.76
C LEU A 868 -22.91 24.64 31.16
N ASN A 869 -23.95 23.83 31.33
CA ASN A 869 -24.66 23.67 32.60
C ASN A 869 -24.48 22.27 33.22
N GLY A 870 -23.87 21.32 32.51
CA GLY A 870 -23.57 19.96 32.94
C GLY A 870 -24.75 18.98 32.86
N ASN A 871 -25.85 19.34 32.17
CA ASN A 871 -27.08 18.55 32.13
C ASN A 871 -27.09 17.42 31.08
N LYS A 872 -26.08 17.37 30.19
CA LYS A 872 -25.92 16.44 29.06
C LYS A 872 -26.96 16.55 27.93
N ILE A 873 -27.76 17.60 27.91
CA ILE A 873 -28.83 17.89 26.95
C ILE A 873 -28.43 19.16 26.18
N LYS A 874 -28.40 19.09 24.85
CA LYS A 874 -28.04 20.26 24.03
C LYS A 874 -29.11 21.35 24.12
N ASP A 875 -28.81 22.42 24.85
CA ASP A 875 -29.66 23.62 24.92
C ASP A 875 -29.34 24.61 23.76
N GLU A 876 -30.29 25.50 23.40
CA GLU A 876 -30.10 26.43 22.26
C GLU A 876 -28.90 27.39 22.41
N ASN A 877 -28.50 27.68 23.64
CA ASN A 877 -27.42 28.61 23.97
C ASN A 877 -26.03 27.94 24.01
N GLU A 878 -25.93 26.64 23.76
CA GLU A 878 -24.69 25.88 23.91
C GLU A 878 -23.90 25.82 22.60
N PRO A 879 -22.63 26.26 22.60
CA PRO A 879 -21.88 26.40 21.37
C PRO A 879 -21.45 25.02 20.83
N PRO A 880 -21.52 24.81 19.51
CA PRO A 880 -21.07 23.58 18.88
C PRO A 880 -19.55 23.40 18.95
N LEU A 881 -19.09 22.15 18.86
CA LEU A 881 -17.66 21.80 18.88
C LEU A 881 -17.16 21.26 17.53
N PRO A 882 -16.53 22.10 16.69
CA PRO A 882 -15.89 21.67 15.45
C PRO A 882 -14.59 20.90 15.69
N ASN A 883 -14.03 20.31 14.63
CA ASN A 883 -12.70 19.68 14.63
C ASN A 883 -12.52 18.51 15.64
N ILE A 884 -13.60 17.80 15.97
CA ILE A 884 -13.53 16.50 16.63
C ILE A 884 -13.55 15.43 15.54
N GLN A 885 -12.47 14.67 15.42
CA GLN A 885 -12.45 13.49 14.56
C GLN A 885 -13.29 12.39 15.20
N ILE A 886 -14.18 11.79 14.41
CA ILE A 886 -15.05 10.68 14.82
C ILE A 886 -14.67 9.45 13.99
N SER A 887 -14.22 8.42 14.67
CA SER A 887 -13.95 7.08 14.13
C SER A 887 -15.18 6.20 14.37
N PHE A 888 -15.79 5.69 13.29
CA PHE A 888 -17.06 4.98 13.32
C PHE A 888 -16.91 3.60 12.67
N GLU A 889 -16.94 2.53 13.48
CA GLU A 889 -16.70 1.15 13.06
C GLU A 889 -17.89 0.25 13.46
N ARG A 890 -18.29 -0.67 12.57
CA ARG A 890 -19.32 -1.68 12.90
C ARG A 890 -18.67 -2.80 13.71
N LEU A 891 -19.18 -3.04 14.92
CA LEU A 891 -18.71 -4.15 15.73
C LEU A 891 -19.14 -5.47 15.08
N THR A 892 -18.19 -6.21 14.50
CA THR A 892 -18.35 -7.64 14.29
C THR A 892 -18.50 -8.31 15.65
N VAL A 893 -19.62 -9.00 15.84
CA VAL A 893 -19.90 -9.77 17.06
C VAL A 893 -18.75 -10.74 17.34
N SER A 894 -18.16 -10.59 18.52
CA SER A 894 -17.24 -11.55 19.12
C SER A 894 -18.06 -12.59 19.90
N ASP A 895 -17.90 -13.86 19.52
CA ASP A 895 -18.11 -15.15 20.20
C ASP A 895 -19.35 -15.42 21.11
N ASP A 896 -20.04 -14.42 21.66
CA ASP A 896 -21.12 -14.55 22.66
C ASP A 896 -22.55 -14.31 22.09
N MET A 897 -22.73 -14.19 20.78
CA MET A 897 -24.05 -14.23 20.14
C MET A 897 -24.04 -15.09 18.87
N ASP A 898 -25.10 -15.88 18.68
CA ASP A 898 -25.23 -16.89 17.62
C ASP A 898 -24.75 -16.40 16.24
N GLU A 899 -23.66 -17.02 15.75
CA GLU A 899 -23.00 -16.68 14.47
C GLU A 899 -23.94 -16.69 13.25
N GLN A 900 -25.10 -17.34 13.34
CA GLN A 900 -25.95 -17.67 12.20
C GLN A 900 -26.70 -16.47 11.59
N ASN A 901 -26.85 -15.35 12.32
CA ASN A 901 -27.67 -14.20 11.88
C ASN A 901 -26.91 -12.87 11.74
N VAL A 902 -25.61 -12.81 12.08
CA VAL A 902 -24.84 -11.56 11.98
C VAL A 902 -24.33 -11.37 10.55
N LEU A 903 -25.10 -10.62 9.77
CA LEU A 903 -24.78 -10.30 8.38
C LEU A 903 -23.43 -9.62 8.25
N LYS A 904 -22.50 -10.30 7.57
CA LYS A 904 -21.24 -9.73 7.08
C LYS A 904 -21.53 -8.67 6.02
N THR A 905 -21.79 -7.44 6.47
CA THR A 905 -21.74 -6.26 5.62
C THR A 905 -20.30 -5.78 5.54
N ASN A 906 -19.87 -5.33 4.36
CA ASN A 906 -18.56 -4.71 4.19
C ASN A 906 -18.61 -3.23 4.64
N PHE A 907 -19.19 -2.95 5.81
CA PHE A 907 -19.13 -1.63 6.41
C PHE A 907 -17.76 -1.47 7.09
N ALA A 908 -16.84 -0.80 6.40
CA ALA A 908 -15.51 -0.49 6.93
C ALA A 908 -15.57 0.63 7.97
N LEU A 909 -14.47 0.81 8.70
CA LEU A 909 -14.22 2.01 9.49
C LEU A 909 -14.40 3.27 8.63
N VAL A 910 -15.23 4.21 9.09
CA VAL A 910 -15.41 5.54 8.51
C VAL A 910 -14.88 6.58 9.49
N GLU A 911 -13.92 7.40 9.06
CA GLU A 911 -13.43 8.56 9.81
C GLU A 911 -14.07 9.84 9.25
N LEU A 912 -14.75 10.61 10.09
CA LEU A 912 -15.27 11.95 9.80
C LEU A 912 -14.70 12.99 10.78
N VAL A 913 -14.97 14.27 10.54
CA VAL A 913 -14.63 15.39 11.43
C VAL A 913 -15.83 16.33 11.54
N THR A 914 -16.13 16.82 12.75
CA THR A 914 -17.27 17.72 12.98
C THR A 914 -17.16 19.03 12.19
N SER A 915 -18.31 19.47 11.66
CA SER A 915 -18.47 20.76 10.98
C SER A 915 -18.27 21.95 11.95
N PRO A 916 -18.19 23.21 11.46
CA PRO A 916 -18.34 24.42 12.29
C PRO A 916 -19.54 24.36 13.25
N ASP A 917 -20.62 23.70 12.83
CA ASP A 917 -21.86 23.50 13.60
C ASP A 917 -21.80 22.28 14.55
N GLY A 918 -20.64 21.63 14.66
CA GLY A 918 -20.40 20.52 15.59
C GLY A 918 -20.93 19.17 15.11
N GLU A 919 -21.37 19.05 13.86
CA GLU A 919 -22.13 17.91 13.37
C GLU A 919 -21.33 16.98 12.43
N THR A 920 -21.68 15.68 12.44
CA THR A 920 -21.32 14.73 11.38
C THR A 920 -22.49 13.85 10.99
N PHE A 921 -22.65 13.61 9.68
CA PHE A 921 -23.76 12.85 9.12
C PHE A 921 -23.30 11.55 8.46
N TYR A 922 -23.90 10.43 8.87
CA TYR A 922 -23.71 9.09 8.33
C TYR A 922 -25.03 8.59 7.72
N GLY A 923 -25.21 8.77 6.42
CA GLY A 923 -26.41 8.34 5.71
C GLY A 923 -26.37 6.89 5.24
N ASN A 924 -27.53 6.23 5.23
CA ASN A 924 -27.74 4.88 4.70
C ASN A 924 -26.81 3.80 5.32
N ILE A 925 -26.55 3.88 6.63
CA ILE A 925 -25.68 2.92 7.33
C ILE A 925 -26.46 1.67 7.78
N PRO A 926 -25.88 0.45 7.71
CA PRO A 926 -26.59 -0.77 8.07
C PRO A 926 -27.08 -0.81 9.53
N GLN A 927 -28.19 -1.51 9.81
CA GLN A 927 -28.55 -1.84 11.19
C GLN A 927 -27.44 -2.65 11.90
N GLY A 928 -27.18 -2.36 13.17
CA GLY A 928 -26.16 -3.05 13.97
C GLY A 928 -25.68 -2.27 15.19
N ARG A 929 -24.65 -2.82 15.84
CA ARG A 929 -23.91 -2.18 16.93
C ARG A 929 -22.62 -1.57 16.37
N TYR A 930 -22.30 -0.36 16.78
CA TYR A 930 -21.19 0.43 16.29
C TYR A 930 -20.33 0.92 17.44
N LYS A 931 -19.02 0.87 17.26
CA LYS A 931 -18.03 1.50 18.11
C LYS A 931 -17.73 2.88 17.54
N VAL A 932 -17.85 3.90 18.39
CA VAL A 932 -17.63 5.30 18.04
C VAL A 932 -16.54 5.84 18.95
N GLN A 933 -15.49 6.40 18.36
CA GLN A 933 -14.39 6.99 19.11
C GLN A 933 -14.19 8.45 18.72
N PHE A 934 -13.95 9.30 19.73
CA PHE A 934 -13.85 10.74 19.60
C PHE A 934 -12.42 11.22 19.88
N PHE A 935 -11.83 11.91 18.90
CA PHE A 935 -10.45 12.41 18.95
C PHE A 935 -10.44 13.91 18.61
N PRO A 936 -10.37 14.81 19.61
CA PRO A 936 -10.21 16.24 19.36
C PRO A 936 -8.91 16.53 18.61
N LEU A 937 -8.99 17.30 17.52
CA LEU A 937 -7.82 17.65 16.68
C LEU A 937 -7.10 18.94 17.16
N PHE A 938 -7.62 19.57 18.21
CA PHE A 938 -7.11 20.79 18.82
C PHE A 938 -7.02 20.64 20.35
N ASN A 939 -6.34 21.57 21.01
CA ASN A 939 -6.23 21.57 22.46
C ASN A 939 -7.57 21.95 23.10
N MET A 940 -8.27 20.97 23.68
CA MET A 940 -9.53 21.15 24.41
C MET A 940 -9.40 21.96 25.71
N HIS A 941 -8.18 22.31 26.14
CA HIS A 941 -7.86 22.99 27.39
C HIS A 941 -8.41 22.22 28.61
N ASP A 942 -9.58 22.62 29.12
CA ASP A 942 -10.23 22.04 30.29
C ASP A 942 -11.46 21.18 29.95
N LEU A 943 -11.87 21.13 28.68
CA LEU A 943 -13.03 20.38 28.18
C LEU A 943 -12.75 18.88 27.99
N TYR A 944 -13.69 18.03 28.40
CA TYR A 944 -13.64 16.57 28.22
C TYR A 944 -15.01 16.00 27.85
N ASN A 945 -15.03 14.88 27.11
CA ASN A 945 -16.27 14.20 26.73
C ASN A 945 -16.88 13.52 27.97
N VAL A 946 -18.05 13.98 28.41
CA VAL A 946 -18.70 13.53 29.66
C VAL A 946 -19.19 12.08 29.56
N ASN A 947 -19.42 11.59 28.34
CA ASN A 947 -19.85 10.22 28.05
C ASN A 947 -18.66 9.32 27.63
N GLY A 948 -17.43 9.81 27.74
CA GLY A 948 -16.20 9.09 27.40
C GLY A 948 -15.85 9.13 25.91
N ASN A 949 -14.55 9.02 25.61
CA ASN A 949 -14.02 9.10 24.24
C ASN A 949 -14.28 7.83 23.40
N GLU A 950 -14.80 6.76 23.99
CA GLU A 950 -15.22 5.54 23.29
C GLU A 950 -16.63 5.16 23.75
N GLN A 951 -17.55 5.03 22.80
CA GLN A 951 -18.98 4.78 23.05
C GLN A 951 -19.48 3.69 22.11
N THR A 952 -20.50 2.94 22.55
CA THR A 952 -21.20 1.96 21.69
C THR A 952 -22.58 2.49 21.32
N VAL A 953 -22.82 2.68 20.02
CA VAL A 953 -24.12 3.11 19.46
C VAL A 953 -24.84 1.89 18.89
N VAL A 954 -26.15 1.81 19.08
CA VAL A 954 -26.98 0.67 18.65
C VAL A 954 -28.09 1.20 17.76
N ILE A 955 -28.10 0.78 16.49
CA ILE A 955 -29.01 1.29 15.45
C ILE A 955 -29.81 0.11 14.90
N LEU A 956 -31.10 0.04 15.25
CA LEU A 956 -31.94 -1.15 14.99
C LEU A 956 -33.23 -0.86 14.24
N SER A 957 -33.83 0.31 14.47
CA SER A 957 -35.24 0.59 14.13
C SER A 957 -35.45 1.86 13.31
N ASP A 958 -34.61 2.86 13.50
CA ASP A 958 -34.90 4.27 13.18
C ASP A 958 -33.63 5.12 13.00
N ASN A 959 -33.80 6.26 12.35
CA ASN A 959 -32.75 7.26 12.19
C ASN A 959 -32.39 7.86 13.55
N THR A 960 -31.10 7.80 13.91
CA THR A 960 -30.61 8.12 15.26
C THR A 960 -29.90 9.48 15.27
N THR A 961 -30.03 10.25 16.36
CA THR A 961 -29.16 11.40 16.64
C THR A 961 -28.42 11.18 17.95
N LEU A 962 -27.08 11.19 17.91
CA LEU A 962 -26.23 11.06 19.08
C LEU A 962 -25.72 12.43 19.53
N PHE A 963 -26.11 12.83 20.74
CA PHE A 963 -25.61 14.03 21.41
C PHE A 963 -24.37 13.69 22.24
N VAL A 964 -23.29 14.46 22.05
CA VAL A 964 -21.98 14.21 22.67
C VAL A 964 -21.54 15.47 23.45
N PRO A 965 -21.91 15.56 24.74
CA PRO A 965 -21.57 16.71 25.58
C PRO A 965 -20.09 16.70 25.98
N TYR A 966 -19.47 17.88 25.91
CA TYR A 966 -18.17 18.16 26.52
C TYR A 966 -18.34 19.22 27.60
N ALA A 967 -17.88 18.95 28.82
CA ALA A 967 -17.95 19.90 29.94
C ALA A 967 -16.54 20.26 30.43
N GLU A 968 -16.41 21.37 31.17
CA GLU A 968 -15.14 21.80 31.76
C GLU A 968 -14.82 21.06 33.07
N THR A 969 -13.55 20.71 33.28
CA THR A 969 -13.08 20.09 34.53
C THR A 969 -12.84 21.11 35.65
N TYR A 970 -13.24 20.76 36.88
CA TYR A 970 -12.86 21.44 38.12
C TYR A 970 -11.59 20.80 38.69
N LYS A 971 -10.68 21.60 39.27
CA LYS A 971 -9.35 21.12 39.69
C LYS A 971 -9.03 21.44 41.14
N LEU A 972 -8.73 20.40 41.91
CA LEU A 972 -8.01 20.49 43.18
C LEU A 972 -6.51 20.48 42.86
N LYS A 973 -5.77 21.47 43.35
CA LYS A 973 -4.30 21.49 43.29
C LYS A 973 -3.74 21.59 44.70
N GLY A 974 -2.59 21.00 44.98
CA GLY A 974 -1.96 21.21 46.28
C GLY A 974 -0.71 20.39 46.45
N ARG A 975 -0.18 20.42 47.68
CA ARG A 975 1.04 19.71 48.06
C ARG A 975 0.85 18.91 49.34
N VAL A 976 1.44 17.72 49.41
CA VAL A 976 1.71 17.03 50.66
C VAL A 976 3.03 17.58 51.25
N ILE A 977 2.93 18.22 52.41
CA ILE A 977 4.05 18.86 53.11
C ILE A 977 4.38 18.04 54.35
N VAL A 978 5.65 17.66 54.52
CA VAL A 978 6.12 16.91 55.70
C VAL A 978 7.06 17.81 56.51
N GLU A 979 6.66 18.16 57.73
CA GLU A 979 7.53 18.79 58.73
C GLU A 979 8.17 17.72 59.61
N ARG A 980 9.49 17.84 59.77
CA ARG A 980 10.38 16.82 60.33
C ARG A 980 10.93 17.28 61.67
N ASP A 981 11.22 16.34 62.58
CA ASP A 981 11.92 16.67 63.82
C ASP A 981 13.42 16.88 63.53
N GLU A 982 14.05 17.84 64.20
CA GLU A 982 15.45 18.24 63.97
C GLU A 982 16.44 17.09 64.29
N PHE A 983 15.98 16.11 65.07
CA PHE A 983 16.70 14.90 65.46
C PHE A 983 16.01 13.60 65.00
N SER A 984 15.28 13.63 63.87
CA SER A 984 14.65 12.42 63.32
C SER A 984 15.66 11.31 63.01
N SER A 985 15.30 10.06 63.30
CA SER A 985 16.04 8.88 62.83
C SER A 985 15.35 8.13 61.69
N GLU A 986 14.20 8.60 61.23
CA GLU A 986 13.63 8.10 59.97
C GLU A 986 14.46 8.68 58.83
N GLY A 987 14.70 7.91 57.76
CA GLY A 987 15.56 8.34 56.65
C GLY A 987 14.93 9.37 55.71
N ASN A 988 15.26 9.29 54.41
CA ASN A 988 14.53 10.07 53.40
C ASN A 988 13.07 9.61 53.33
N VAL A 989 12.15 10.52 53.66
CA VAL A 989 10.71 10.30 53.55
C VAL A 989 10.27 10.54 52.11
N LEU A 990 9.73 9.51 51.44
CA LEU A 990 9.22 9.63 50.07
C LEU A 990 7.85 10.30 50.06
N ILE A 991 7.77 11.50 49.47
CA ILE A 991 6.52 12.26 49.30
C ILE A 991 5.87 12.08 47.92
N GLU A 992 6.48 11.27 47.04
CA GLU A 992 5.95 10.86 45.73
C GLU A 992 4.98 9.68 45.88
N GLY A 993 3.92 9.64 45.06
CA GLY A 993 2.98 8.50 45.00
C GLY A 993 1.89 8.47 46.07
N ILE A 994 1.70 9.54 46.83
CA ILE A 994 0.69 9.62 47.89
C ILE A 994 -0.69 9.86 47.27
N ARG A 995 -1.67 9.02 47.62
CA ARG A 995 -3.01 9.07 47.05
C ARG A 995 -3.90 10.09 47.78
N VAL A 996 -4.29 11.14 47.07
CA VAL A 996 -5.35 12.08 47.47
C VAL A 996 -6.64 11.68 46.77
N THR A 997 -7.74 11.59 47.50
CA THR A 997 -9.05 11.15 47.00
C THR A 997 -10.13 12.19 47.29
N ALA A 998 -10.97 12.53 46.31
CA ALA A 998 -12.14 13.39 46.47
C ALA A 998 -13.42 12.60 46.21
N THR A 999 -14.32 12.57 47.17
CA THR A 999 -15.60 11.84 47.10
C THR A 999 -16.77 12.83 47.06
N ASN A 1000 -17.69 12.69 46.10
CA ASN A 1000 -18.87 13.56 46.01
C ASN A 1000 -20.01 13.12 46.95
N SER A 1001 -21.08 13.92 47.00
CA SER A 1001 -22.30 13.65 47.79
C SER A 1001 -23.05 12.37 47.42
N ILE A 1002 -22.74 11.76 46.26
CA ILE A 1002 -23.34 10.53 45.74
C ILE A 1002 -22.44 9.31 46.03
N GLY A 1003 -21.21 9.52 46.53
CA GLY A 1003 -20.24 8.48 46.88
C GLY A 1003 -19.21 8.16 45.79
N GLU A 1004 -19.28 8.82 44.63
CA GLU A 1004 -18.29 8.64 43.56
C GLU A 1004 -16.95 9.25 43.98
N SER A 1005 -15.86 8.50 43.80
CA SER A 1005 -14.53 8.87 44.30
C SER A 1005 -13.50 8.98 43.19
N TYR A 1006 -12.83 10.13 43.13
CA TYR A 1006 -11.80 10.49 42.16
C TYR A 1006 -10.47 10.61 42.89
N SER A 1007 -9.35 10.15 42.32
CA SER A 1007 -8.06 10.21 43.02
C SER A 1007 -6.87 10.52 42.14
N ALA A 1008 -5.90 11.26 42.69
CA ALA A 1008 -4.61 11.58 42.08
C ALA A 1008 -3.46 11.14 42.98
N LEU A 1009 -2.26 11.04 42.42
CA LEU A 1009 -1.02 10.77 43.14
C LEU A 1009 -0.16 12.04 43.18
N THR A 1010 0.63 12.20 44.24
CA THR A 1010 1.66 13.25 44.33
C THR A 1010 2.87 12.96 43.46
N ASP A 1011 3.53 14.01 42.97
CA ASP A 1011 4.81 13.94 42.28
C ASP A 1011 6.02 13.97 43.24
N LYS A 1012 7.24 14.06 42.70
CA LYS A 1012 8.50 14.11 43.44
C LYS A 1012 8.63 15.28 44.43
N ASN A 1013 7.88 16.35 44.23
CA ASN A 1013 7.86 17.53 45.10
C ASN A 1013 6.69 17.49 46.09
N GLY A 1014 5.91 16.40 46.09
CA GLY A 1014 4.67 16.26 46.85
C GLY A 1014 3.47 16.95 46.20
N ASP A 1015 3.60 17.53 45.00
CA ASP A 1015 2.51 18.26 44.34
C ASP A 1015 1.52 17.30 43.68
N TYR A 1016 0.22 17.61 43.75
CA TYR A 1016 -0.86 16.85 43.12
C TYR A 1016 -1.85 17.75 42.39
N VAL A 1017 -2.47 17.19 41.34
CA VAL A 1017 -3.58 17.81 40.59
C VAL A 1017 -4.68 16.77 40.40
N LEU A 1018 -5.81 16.95 41.06
CA LEU A 1018 -6.97 16.08 41.01
C LEU A 1018 -8.11 16.80 40.27
N SER A 1019 -8.57 16.23 39.16
CA SER A 1019 -9.68 16.78 38.35
C SER A 1019 -11.00 16.08 38.70
N VAL A 1020 -12.07 16.85 38.84
CA VAL A 1020 -13.43 16.38 39.18
C VAL A 1020 -14.48 16.96 38.21
N PRO A 1021 -15.58 16.25 37.93
CA PRO A 1021 -16.42 16.54 36.76
C PRO A 1021 -17.46 17.66 36.92
N GLN A 1022 -17.80 18.10 38.13
CA GLN A 1022 -18.95 19.00 38.35
C GLN A 1022 -18.71 20.03 39.47
N ALA A 1023 -19.42 21.17 39.39
CA ALA A 1023 -19.51 22.16 40.45
C ALA A 1023 -20.38 21.66 41.62
N GLN A 1024 -19.77 20.96 42.57
CA GLN A 1024 -20.46 20.48 43.78
C GLN A 1024 -19.54 20.42 44.99
N THR A 1025 -20.03 19.87 46.10
CA THR A 1025 -19.24 19.59 47.31
C THR A 1025 -18.53 18.24 47.17
N TYR A 1026 -17.22 18.23 47.45
CA TYR A 1026 -16.39 17.04 47.55
C TYR A 1026 -15.73 16.97 48.91
N VAL A 1027 -15.70 15.77 49.51
CA VAL A 1027 -14.88 15.45 50.66
C VAL A 1027 -13.52 14.97 50.15
N VAL A 1028 -12.49 15.76 50.35
CA VAL A 1028 -11.11 15.49 49.90
C VAL A 1028 -10.31 14.94 51.07
N LYS A 1029 -9.79 13.72 50.93
CA LYS A 1029 -9.09 12.97 51.96
C LYS A 1029 -7.72 12.49 51.50
N VAL A 1030 -6.76 12.49 52.43
CA VAL A 1030 -5.46 11.81 52.31
C VAL A 1030 -5.31 10.82 53.46
N ASN A 1031 -4.69 9.67 53.20
CA ASN A 1031 -4.36 8.71 54.27
C ASN A 1031 -2.94 8.98 54.79
N ASN A 1032 -2.69 8.75 56.08
CA ASN A 1032 -1.34 8.79 56.62
C ASN A 1032 -0.53 7.56 56.19
N VAL A 1033 0.32 7.75 55.18
CA VAL A 1033 1.22 6.71 54.64
C VAL A 1033 2.61 6.69 55.29
N PHE A 1034 2.90 7.62 56.20
CA PHE A 1034 4.22 7.77 56.84
C PHE A 1034 4.36 7.04 58.18
N GLY A 1035 3.29 6.35 58.63
CA GLY A 1035 3.28 5.60 59.88
C GLY A 1035 2.98 6.44 61.12
N GLU A 1036 2.96 5.78 62.29
CA GLU A 1036 2.48 6.37 63.56
C GLU A 1036 3.33 7.52 64.10
N GLN A 1037 4.58 7.65 63.64
CA GLN A 1037 5.48 8.75 64.04
C GLN A 1037 5.05 10.10 63.45
N PHE A 1038 4.22 10.10 62.40
CA PHE A 1038 3.68 11.30 61.79
C PHE A 1038 2.21 11.47 62.16
N MET A 1039 1.78 12.73 62.29
CA MET A 1039 0.39 13.11 62.46
C MET A 1039 0.00 14.03 61.31
N CYS A 1040 -1.06 13.69 60.58
CA CYS A 1040 -1.67 14.65 59.65
C CYS A 1040 -2.37 15.72 60.49
N GLU A 1041 -2.10 16.99 60.22
CA GLU A 1041 -2.77 18.12 60.90
C GLU A 1041 -4.29 18.10 60.59
N LYS A 1042 -4.63 17.72 59.36
CA LYS A 1042 -6.00 17.52 58.89
C LYS A 1042 -6.02 16.59 57.69
N ASP A 1043 -6.55 15.39 57.88
CA ASP A 1043 -6.61 14.33 56.85
C ASP A 1043 -7.78 14.51 55.87
N GLU A 1044 -8.77 15.33 56.21
CA GLU A 1044 -10.03 15.49 55.46
C GLU A 1044 -10.52 16.95 55.37
N TYR A 1045 -10.95 17.36 54.18
CA TYR A 1045 -11.49 18.70 53.89
C TYR A 1045 -12.75 18.62 53.04
N SER A 1046 -13.79 19.37 53.42
CA SER A 1046 -14.95 19.60 52.56
C SER A 1046 -14.69 20.81 51.64
N VAL A 1047 -14.72 20.59 50.33
CA VAL A 1047 -14.43 21.59 49.30
C VAL A 1047 -15.65 21.78 48.42
N HIS A 1048 -16.08 23.03 48.22
CA HIS A 1048 -17.32 23.35 47.51
C HIS A 1048 -17.03 24.25 46.29
N PHE A 1049 -17.29 23.72 45.09
CA PHE A 1049 -16.97 24.36 43.82
C PHE A 1049 -18.04 25.37 43.36
N ASN A 1050 -18.20 26.48 44.10
CA ASN A 1050 -19.10 27.58 43.72
C ASN A 1050 -18.47 28.50 42.67
N GLY A 1051 -18.34 28.02 41.43
CA GLY A 1051 -17.80 28.77 40.28
C GLY A 1051 -16.28 28.97 40.27
N ILE A 1052 -15.59 28.71 41.39
CA ILE A 1052 -14.13 28.73 41.47
C ILE A 1052 -13.57 27.44 40.83
N LYS A 1053 -13.14 27.49 39.56
CA LYS A 1053 -12.67 26.30 38.82
C LYS A 1053 -11.44 25.60 39.40
N VAL A 1054 -10.60 26.31 40.15
CA VAL A 1054 -9.36 25.77 40.74
C VAL A 1054 -9.29 26.12 42.22
N ILE A 1055 -9.22 25.12 43.09
CA ILE A 1055 -9.10 25.28 44.54
C ILE A 1055 -7.75 24.70 45.00
N LYS A 1056 -7.01 25.46 45.81
CA LYS A 1056 -5.72 25.00 46.37
C LYS A 1056 -5.92 24.38 47.75
N LEU A 1057 -5.37 23.20 47.98
CA LEU A 1057 -5.55 22.41 49.19
C LEU A 1057 -4.28 21.63 49.56
N ASP A 1058 -3.52 22.12 50.54
CA ASP A 1058 -2.27 21.47 50.97
C ASP A 1058 -2.52 20.57 52.19
N PHE A 1059 -1.91 19.38 52.23
CA PHE A 1059 -2.02 18.40 53.32
C PHE A 1059 -0.72 18.38 54.11
N LYS A 1060 -0.79 18.68 55.42
CA LYS A 1060 0.39 18.83 56.26
C LYS A 1060 0.55 17.67 57.24
N PHE A 1061 1.72 17.04 57.24
CA PHE A 1061 2.11 15.97 58.15
C PHE A 1061 3.26 16.46 59.04
N ILE A 1062 3.14 16.26 60.34
CA ILE A 1062 4.11 16.71 61.34
C ILE A 1062 4.64 15.49 62.08
N GLU A 1063 5.96 15.35 62.12
CA GLU A 1063 6.65 14.32 62.89
C GLU A 1063 6.55 14.59 64.40
N LYS A 1064 6.22 13.55 65.18
CA LYS A 1064 6.09 13.63 66.64
C LYS A 1064 7.47 13.75 67.28
N LYS A 1065 7.70 14.88 67.96
CA LYS A 1065 8.96 15.14 68.68
C LYS A 1065 9.26 14.06 69.72
N ARG A 1066 10.50 13.56 69.70
CA ARG A 1066 10.94 12.50 70.62
C ARG A 1066 11.25 13.07 72.01
N LYS A 1067 10.87 12.35 73.07
CA LYS A 1067 11.41 12.58 74.42
C LYS A 1067 12.71 11.77 74.57
N VAL A 1068 13.83 12.47 74.70
CA VAL A 1068 15.10 11.85 75.07
C VAL A 1068 15.07 11.51 76.56
N ASN A 1069 15.37 10.25 76.89
CA ASN A 1069 15.48 9.79 78.28
C ASN A 1069 16.95 9.56 78.62
N PHE A 1070 17.59 10.54 79.25
CA PHE A 1070 18.99 10.44 79.66
C PHE A 1070 19.11 9.59 80.92
N ASN A 1071 19.69 8.39 80.80
CA ASN A 1071 20.11 7.59 81.94
C ASN A 1071 21.64 7.48 81.95
N SER A 1072 22.29 8.46 82.57
CA SER A 1072 23.71 8.42 82.91
C SER A 1072 23.94 9.18 84.22
N ASN A 1073 24.71 8.59 85.12
CA ASN A 1073 25.03 9.18 86.41
C ASN A 1073 25.79 10.50 86.23
N ILE A 1074 25.21 11.58 86.78
CA ILE A 1074 25.85 12.51 87.73
C ILE A 1074 27.30 12.91 87.39
N ASP A 1075 27.54 14.16 86.93
CA ASP A 1075 27.78 15.26 87.89
C ASP A 1075 27.80 16.69 87.26
N GLN A 1076 27.29 17.68 88.02
CA GLN A 1076 27.46 19.15 87.90
C GLN A 1076 26.94 19.86 86.60
N PHE A 1077 26.22 21.00 86.61
CA PHE A 1077 26.09 22.12 87.56
C PHE A 1077 24.62 22.62 87.78
N TYR A 1078 24.43 23.44 88.82
CA TYR A 1078 23.19 24.06 89.35
C TYR A 1078 22.51 25.11 88.39
N ILE A 1079 21.24 25.56 88.51
CA ILE A 1079 20.60 26.33 89.63
C ILE A 1079 19.03 26.30 89.61
N PHE A 1080 18.46 25.77 90.72
CA PHE A 1080 17.29 26.18 91.54
C PHE A 1080 15.84 26.51 91.08
N LYS A 1081 14.92 25.97 91.92
CA LYS A 1081 13.58 26.44 92.39
C LYS A 1081 12.41 26.43 91.38
N SER A 1082 11.33 25.64 91.49
CA SER A 1082 10.48 25.09 92.60
C SER A 1082 9.11 25.76 92.61
N LEU A 1083 8.03 24.97 92.55
CA LEU A 1083 6.93 25.02 93.51
C LEU A 1083 6.04 23.77 93.38
N SER A 1084 5.68 23.22 94.53
CA SER A 1084 4.99 21.94 94.72
C SER A 1084 3.67 22.14 95.45
N THR A 1085 2.65 21.34 95.14
CA THR A 1085 1.68 20.67 96.06
C THR A 1085 0.69 19.82 95.23
N SER A 1086 0.47 18.52 95.48
CA SER A 1086 -0.36 17.88 96.54
C SER A 1086 -1.88 18.10 96.35
N GLN A 1087 -2.82 17.15 96.44
CA GLN A 1087 -2.83 15.73 96.89
C GLN A 1087 -4.13 14.99 96.42
N VAL A 1088 -4.02 13.75 95.88
CA VAL A 1088 -4.56 12.42 96.36
C VAL A 1088 -5.76 12.41 97.36
N PRO A 1089 -6.71 11.40 97.49
CA PRO A 1089 -7.11 10.18 96.70
C PRO A 1089 -8.67 9.90 96.54
N SER A 1090 -9.01 8.66 96.10
CA SER A 1090 -10.13 7.75 96.52
C SER A 1090 -11.24 7.53 95.47
N ASP A 1091 -11.44 6.34 94.85
CA ASP A 1091 -11.88 4.98 95.31
C ASP A 1091 -13.41 4.76 95.03
N ILE A 1092 -14.01 3.59 94.73
CA ILE A 1092 -13.56 2.19 94.56
C ILE A 1092 -14.60 1.33 93.75
N LYS A 1093 -14.10 0.36 92.96
CA LYS A 1093 -14.68 -0.95 92.48
C LYS A 1093 -16.21 -1.17 92.26
N LYS A 1094 -16.57 -1.73 91.08
CA LYS A 1094 -16.88 -3.17 90.84
C LYS A 1094 -17.42 -3.43 89.40
N GLY A 1095 -16.95 -4.47 88.70
CA GLY A 1095 -17.51 -4.91 87.39
C GLY A 1095 -16.71 -6.05 86.73
N VAL A 1096 -17.37 -7.13 86.34
CA VAL A 1096 -16.80 -8.48 86.07
C VAL A 1096 -17.66 -9.16 84.98
N LYS A 1097 -17.18 -9.92 83.97
CA LYS A 1097 -15.96 -10.72 83.73
C LYS A 1097 -15.57 -10.71 82.21
N ASN A 1098 -14.48 -11.41 81.82
CA ASN A 1098 -14.17 -12.11 80.54
C ASN A 1098 -14.77 -11.60 79.20
N PHE A 1099 -14.00 -11.48 78.12
CA PHE A 1099 -13.49 -12.65 77.37
C PHE A 1099 -12.24 -12.37 76.51
N ASP A 1100 -11.52 -13.45 76.20
CA ASP A 1100 -10.45 -13.55 75.20
C ASP A 1100 -10.96 -13.33 73.76
N ALA A 1101 -10.06 -12.96 72.84
CA ALA A 1101 -9.68 -13.83 71.71
C ALA A 1101 -8.64 -13.16 70.80
N ASP A 1102 -7.77 -13.99 70.21
CA ASP A 1102 -6.77 -13.65 69.21
C ASP A 1102 -7.31 -12.84 68.02
N ILE A 1103 -6.49 -11.88 67.53
CA ILE A 1103 -6.63 -11.36 66.16
C ILE A 1103 -5.60 -12.03 65.27
N ASP A 1104 -6.12 -12.78 64.31
CA ASP A 1104 -5.42 -13.60 63.33
C ASP A 1104 -4.48 -12.78 62.42
N THR A 1105 -3.20 -13.11 62.41
CA THR A 1105 -2.16 -12.51 61.56
C THR A 1105 -2.34 -12.82 60.07
N SER A 1106 -3.23 -13.74 59.69
CA SER A 1106 -3.51 -14.13 58.29
C SER A 1106 -4.24 -13.04 57.48
N ALA A 1107 -4.91 -12.09 58.14
CA ALA A 1107 -5.59 -10.98 57.45
C ALA A 1107 -4.64 -9.91 56.92
N VAL A 1108 -3.47 -9.73 57.55
CA VAL A 1108 -2.52 -8.67 57.20
C VAL A 1108 -1.63 -9.05 56.02
N LEU A 1109 -1.20 -10.32 55.91
CA LEU A 1109 -0.43 -10.77 54.73
C LEU A 1109 -1.25 -10.73 53.44
N ASN A 1110 -2.52 -11.16 53.47
CA ASN A 1110 -3.40 -11.09 52.29
C ASN A 1110 -3.64 -9.66 51.77
N TYR A 1111 -3.48 -8.64 52.61
CA TYR A 1111 -3.63 -7.24 52.19
C TYR A 1111 -2.39 -6.67 51.49
N VAL A 1112 -1.20 -7.24 51.76
CA VAL A 1112 0.06 -6.85 51.13
C VAL A 1112 0.19 -7.43 49.72
N ASP A 1113 -0.20 -8.70 49.53
CA ASP A 1113 -0.16 -9.35 48.21
C ASP A 1113 -1.12 -8.71 47.20
N VAL A 1114 -2.31 -8.26 47.65
CA VAL A 1114 -3.30 -7.59 46.78
C VAL A 1114 -2.82 -6.21 46.32
N ILE A 1115 -2.07 -5.47 47.15
CA ILE A 1115 -1.55 -4.15 46.78
C ILE A 1115 -0.38 -4.27 45.78
N LEU A 1116 0.49 -5.29 45.94
CA LEU A 1116 1.58 -5.58 45.01
C LEU A 1116 1.09 -6.08 43.63
N ASP A 1117 0.00 -6.83 43.58
CA ASP A 1117 -0.61 -7.27 42.31
C ASP A 1117 -1.37 -6.13 41.59
N THR A 1118 -1.85 -5.11 42.32
CA THR A 1118 -2.63 -4.01 41.74
C THR A 1118 -1.76 -2.93 41.08
N GLN A 1119 -0.59 -2.58 41.62
CA GLN A 1119 0.31 -1.60 40.98
C GLN A 1119 1.01 -2.12 39.70
N ASN A 1120 1.15 -3.44 39.53
CA ASN A 1120 1.78 -4.03 38.34
C ASN A 1120 0.86 -4.07 37.09
N LYS A 1121 -0.42 -3.66 37.19
CA LYS A 1121 -1.44 -3.82 36.14
C LYS A 1121 -1.80 -2.55 35.37
N LEU A 1122 -1.22 -1.40 35.69
CA LEU A 1122 -1.48 -0.12 35.01
C LEU A 1122 -0.18 0.46 34.43
N ASN A 1123 -0.20 0.78 33.12
CA ASN A 1123 0.91 1.33 32.31
C ASN A 1123 2.05 0.36 31.90
N LYS A 1124 1.70 -0.67 31.12
CA LYS A 1124 2.53 -1.28 30.06
C LYS A 1124 1.64 -2.10 29.10
N PRO A 1125 2.04 -2.37 27.83
CA PRO A 1125 1.42 -3.45 27.07
C PRO A 1125 1.58 -4.77 27.86
N LYS A 1126 0.56 -5.64 27.82
CA LYS A 1126 0.44 -6.83 28.68
C LYS A 1126 1.77 -7.56 28.90
N ALA A 1127 2.33 -7.42 30.11
CA ALA A 1127 3.62 -8.03 30.46
C ALA A 1127 3.56 -9.56 30.51
N SER A 1128 2.36 -10.16 30.59
CA SER A 1128 2.12 -11.61 30.49
C SER A 1128 2.60 -12.23 29.18
N ASP A 1129 2.67 -11.43 28.11
CA ASP A 1129 2.88 -11.96 26.78
C ASP A 1129 4.34 -11.82 26.34
N VAL A 1130 5.19 -11.05 27.02
CA VAL A 1130 6.60 -10.84 26.64
C VAL A 1130 7.49 -11.93 27.23
N ILE A 1131 8.24 -12.64 26.39
CA ILE A 1131 9.08 -13.77 26.85
C ILE A 1131 10.24 -13.22 27.73
N PRO A 1132 10.40 -13.67 28.99
CA PRO A 1132 11.48 -13.21 29.86
C PRO A 1132 12.84 -13.66 29.33
N ILE A 1133 13.89 -12.87 29.60
CA ILE A 1133 15.27 -13.32 29.36
C ILE A 1133 15.60 -14.35 30.44
N SER A 1134 16.15 -15.49 30.04
CA SER A 1134 16.46 -16.62 30.92
C SER A 1134 17.85 -17.15 30.61
N LYS A 1135 18.61 -17.58 31.62
CA LYS A 1135 19.85 -18.33 31.38
C LYS A 1135 19.53 -19.77 30.94
N ILE A 1136 20.43 -20.38 30.19
CA ILE A 1136 20.31 -21.78 29.75
C ILE A 1136 20.97 -22.66 30.81
N GLU A 1137 20.22 -23.05 31.83
CA GLU A 1137 20.69 -23.88 32.94
C GLU A 1137 20.65 -25.38 32.57
N GLU A 1138 21.45 -25.76 31.57
CA GLU A 1138 21.56 -27.14 31.08
C GLU A 1138 23.05 -27.55 31.03
N GLU A 1139 23.40 -28.65 31.72
CA GLU A 1139 24.76 -29.20 31.80
C GLU A 1139 25.11 -30.06 30.56
N GLY A 1140 26.36 -29.98 30.10
CA GLY A 1140 26.81 -30.69 28.91
C GLY A 1140 26.42 -30.01 27.60
N ILE A 1141 26.59 -30.72 26.47
CA ILE A 1141 26.33 -30.18 25.12
C ILE A 1141 24.85 -30.35 24.76
N VAL A 1142 24.18 -29.23 24.47
CA VAL A 1142 22.78 -29.17 24.05
C VAL A 1142 22.64 -28.35 22.78
N PHE A 1143 21.93 -28.89 21.80
CA PHE A 1143 21.52 -28.19 20.60
C PHE A 1143 20.11 -27.63 20.73
N LYS A 1144 19.92 -26.36 20.36
CA LYS A 1144 18.62 -25.69 20.27
C LYS A 1144 18.43 -25.06 18.90
N VAL A 1145 17.20 -24.80 18.48
CA VAL A 1145 16.91 -24.10 17.21
C VAL A 1145 16.64 -22.63 17.50
N GLN A 1146 17.52 -21.75 17.01
CA GLN A 1146 17.29 -20.31 16.94
C GLN A 1146 16.30 -20.02 15.80
N LEU A 1147 15.22 -19.28 16.08
CA LEU A 1147 14.12 -19.07 15.14
C LEU A 1147 14.36 -18.00 14.06
N PHE A 1148 15.20 -17.01 14.34
CA PHE A 1148 15.57 -15.92 13.43
C PHE A 1148 16.83 -15.19 13.92
N SER A 1149 17.42 -14.34 13.07
CA SER A 1149 18.54 -13.46 13.43
C SER A 1149 18.22 -12.52 14.59
N GLU A 1150 19.23 -12.16 15.40
CA GLU A 1150 19.10 -11.38 16.64
C GLU A 1150 18.18 -10.15 16.49
N SER A 1151 17.13 -10.06 17.32
CA SER A 1151 16.07 -9.06 17.15
C SER A 1151 16.29 -7.85 18.04
N SER A 1152 16.26 -6.65 17.46
CA SER A 1152 16.33 -5.38 18.22
C SER A 1152 15.05 -5.02 18.99
N VAL A 1153 13.97 -5.82 18.86
CA VAL A 1153 12.69 -5.59 19.55
C VAL A 1153 12.23 -6.89 20.20
N LYS A 1154 11.89 -6.81 21.49
CA LYS A 1154 11.48 -7.97 22.28
C LYS A 1154 10.11 -8.50 21.82
N LYS A 1155 10.08 -9.76 21.39
CA LYS A 1155 8.89 -10.50 20.92
C LYS A 1155 8.08 -11.11 22.07
N THR A 1156 6.85 -11.47 21.74
CA THR A 1156 5.82 -12.01 22.64
C THR A 1156 5.53 -13.48 22.35
N TYR A 1157 5.00 -14.23 23.31
CA TYR A 1157 4.46 -15.59 23.11
C TYR A 1157 3.41 -15.63 21.97
N GLY A 1158 2.69 -14.54 21.74
CA GLY A 1158 1.75 -14.38 20.61
C GLY A 1158 2.41 -14.45 19.23
N ASP A 1159 3.71 -14.12 19.12
CA ASP A 1159 4.51 -14.27 17.90
C ASP A 1159 4.94 -15.73 17.64
N PHE A 1160 4.78 -16.63 18.63
CA PHE A 1160 5.29 -18.01 18.60
C PHE A 1160 4.23 -19.07 18.90
N LYS A 1161 2.95 -18.83 18.56
CA LYS A 1161 1.82 -19.74 18.85
C LYS A 1161 2.02 -21.20 18.40
N SER A 1162 2.94 -21.47 17.48
CA SER A 1162 3.30 -22.81 17.03
C SER A 1162 4.21 -23.59 18.01
N PHE A 1163 4.77 -22.95 19.04
CA PHE A 1163 5.73 -23.57 19.97
C PHE A 1163 5.27 -23.42 21.44
N PRO A 1164 5.13 -24.51 22.20
CA PRO A 1164 4.64 -24.46 23.58
C PRO A 1164 5.66 -23.92 24.60
N LYS A 1165 6.96 -23.89 24.25
CA LYS A 1165 8.03 -23.36 25.11
C LYS A 1165 9.11 -22.70 24.24
N VAL A 1166 9.32 -21.41 24.46
CA VAL A 1166 10.34 -20.59 23.79
C VAL A 1166 11.23 -19.97 24.87
N THR A 1167 12.55 -20.09 24.69
CA THR A 1167 13.57 -19.49 25.56
C THR A 1167 14.09 -18.22 24.90
N CYS A 1168 14.20 -17.13 25.65
CA CYS A 1168 14.80 -15.88 25.18
C CYS A 1168 16.12 -15.65 25.92
N ILE A 1169 17.19 -15.31 25.19
CA ILE A 1169 18.50 -14.96 25.73
C ILE A 1169 18.95 -13.61 25.15
N ASP A 1170 19.84 -12.92 25.85
CA ASP A 1170 20.53 -11.75 25.31
C ASP A 1170 21.50 -12.18 24.20
N GLY A 1171 21.55 -11.40 23.12
CA GLY A 1171 22.43 -11.61 21.98
C GLY A 1171 23.73 -10.81 22.10
N GLU A 1172 24.73 -11.25 21.33
CA GLU A 1172 26.10 -10.72 21.38
C GLU A 1172 26.21 -9.24 20.95
N THR A 1173 25.19 -8.72 20.24
CA THR A 1173 25.14 -7.32 19.79
C THR A 1173 24.10 -6.46 20.53
N GLY A 1174 23.52 -6.98 21.63
CA GLY A 1174 22.56 -6.27 22.47
C GLY A 1174 21.10 -6.36 22.02
N GLY A 1175 20.75 -7.31 21.13
CA GLY A 1175 19.38 -7.69 20.82
C GLY A 1175 18.94 -8.99 21.52
N PHE A 1176 17.81 -9.55 21.12
CA PHE A 1176 17.20 -10.75 21.71
C PHE A 1176 17.27 -11.95 20.76
N ILE A 1177 17.68 -13.11 21.28
CA ILE A 1177 17.74 -14.39 20.57
C ILE A 1177 16.66 -15.32 21.12
N TYR A 1178 15.85 -15.92 20.22
CA TYR A 1178 14.74 -16.82 20.57
C TYR A 1178 15.06 -18.25 20.14
N LEU A 1179 15.02 -19.17 21.10
CA LEU A 1179 15.41 -20.56 20.98
C LEU A 1179 14.22 -21.48 21.28
N VAL A 1180 14.07 -22.54 20.51
CA VAL A 1180 13.10 -23.62 20.73
C VAL A 1180 13.75 -25.00 20.66
N GLY A 1181 13.17 -25.95 21.39
CA GLY A 1181 13.73 -27.28 21.57
C GLY A 1181 14.95 -27.32 22.51
N SER A 1182 15.28 -28.52 22.96
CA SER A 1182 16.53 -28.87 23.64
C SER A 1182 16.80 -30.33 23.31
N TYR A 1183 17.96 -30.61 22.71
CA TYR A 1183 18.36 -31.94 22.26
C TYR A 1183 19.83 -32.16 22.54
N THR A 1184 20.19 -33.31 23.11
CA THR A 1184 21.60 -33.72 23.30
C THR A 1184 22.18 -34.42 22.07
N ASN A 1185 21.41 -34.56 21.00
CA ASN A 1185 21.78 -35.25 19.77
C ASN A 1185 21.54 -34.36 18.53
N TYR A 1186 22.55 -34.25 17.66
CA TYR A 1186 22.51 -33.37 16.49
C TYR A 1186 21.47 -33.78 15.44
N GLU A 1187 21.32 -35.06 15.14
CA GLU A 1187 20.35 -35.54 14.14
C GLU A 1187 18.89 -35.35 14.61
N GLN A 1188 18.63 -35.39 15.92
CA GLN A 1188 17.30 -35.08 16.45
C GLN A 1188 16.94 -33.60 16.25
N VAL A 1189 17.87 -32.67 16.51
CA VAL A 1189 17.63 -31.25 16.26
C VAL A 1189 17.61 -30.89 14.77
N LYS A 1190 18.32 -31.64 13.92
CA LYS A 1190 18.32 -31.49 12.43
C LYS A 1190 16.93 -31.80 11.85
N ASN A 1191 16.27 -32.84 12.35
CA ASN A 1191 14.88 -33.13 12.00
C ASN A 1191 13.91 -32.07 12.54
N PHE A 1192 14.04 -31.68 13.82
CA PHE A 1192 13.19 -30.63 14.41
C PHE A 1192 13.36 -29.26 13.73
N LEU A 1193 14.55 -28.92 13.23
CA LEU A 1193 14.79 -27.73 12.42
C LEU A 1193 13.92 -27.70 11.16
N GLN A 1194 13.74 -28.84 10.48
CA GLN A 1194 12.89 -28.92 9.29
C GLN A 1194 11.42 -28.66 9.65
N ASP A 1195 10.92 -29.22 10.75
CA ASP A 1195 9.56 -28.95 11.24
C ASP A 1195 9.36 -27.47 11.58
N VAL A 1196 10.36 -26.84 12.22
CA VAL A 1196 10.37 -25.40 12.53
C VAL A 1196 10.33 -24.54 11.26
N GLN A 1197 11.09 -24.90 10.22
CA GLN A 1197 11.10 -24.18 8.95
C GLN A 1197 9.79 -24.36 8.17
N ASP A 1198 9.22 -25.56 8.17
CA ASP A 1198 7.92 -25.87 7.55
C ASP A 1198 6.74 -25.13 8.23
N LEU A 1199 6.87 -24.81 9.52
CA LEU A 1199 5.96 -23.93 10.27
C LEU A 1199 6.11 -22.43 9.92
N GLY A 1200 7.03 -22.06 9.03
CA GLY A 1200 7.19 -20.70 8.48
C GLY A 1200 8.44 -19.95 8.94
N PHE A 1201 9.26 -20.52 9.81
CA PHE A 1201 10.49 -19.89 10.34
C PHE A 1201 11.69 -20.21 9.45
N GLY A 1202 11.67 -19.75 8.20
CA GLY A 1202 12.67 -20.09 7.16
C GLY A 1202 14.11 -19.61 7.42
N GLU A 1203 14.34 -18.74 8.41
CA GLU A 1203 15.67 -18.29 8.86
C GLU A 1203 16.19 -19.08 10.07
N ALA A 1204 15.47 -20.10 10.52
CA ALA A 1204 15.85 -20.87 11.69
C ALA A 1204 17.15 -21.65 11.46
N LYS A 1205 17.96 -21.79 12.53
CA LYS A 1205 19.25 -22.50 12.52
C LYS A 1205 19.54 -23.19 13.86
N ILE A 1206 20.37 -24.23 13.83
CA ILE A 1206 20.84 -24.91 15.04
C ILE A 1206 21.93 -24.07 15.72
N VAL A 1207 21.87 -23.99 17.04
CA VAL A 1207 22.88 -23.36 17.91
C VAL A 1207 23.20 -24.31 19.06
N PRO A 1208 24.44 -24.78 19.20
CA PRO A 1208 24.88 -25.56 20.35
C PRO A 1208 25.27 -24.67 21.53
N PHE A 1209 25.00 -25.18 22.72
CA PHE A 1209 25.42 -24.64 24.00
C PHE A 1209 26.16 -25.73 24.77
N LYS A 1210 27.15 -25.35 25.55
CA LYS A 1210 27.83 -26.21 26.51
C LYS A 1210 27.95 -25.44 27.82
N ASP A 1211 27.45 -26.03 28.91
CA ASP A 1211 27.56 -25.49 30.26
C ASP A 1211 27.12 -24.00 30.33
N SER A 1212 25.89 -23.74 29.86
CA SER A 1212 25.28 -22.40 29.67
C SER A 1212 25.90 -21.47 28.60
N LEU A 1213 27.08 -21.78 28.04
CA LEU A 1213 27.77 -20.94 27.05
C LEU A 1213 27.49 -21.40 25.62
N LYS A 1214 27.25 -20.45 24.71
CA LYS A 1214 27.12 -20.73 23.27
C LYS A 1214 28.47 -21.12 22.69
N ILE A 1215 28.51 -22.20 21.92
CA ILE A 1215 29.72 -22.67 21.23
C ILE A 1215 29.47 -22.81 19.72
N SER A 1216 30.52 -23.08 18.94
CA SER A 1216 30.38 -23.42 17.52
C SER A 1216 29.93 -24.89 17.33
N LEU A 1217 29.39 -25.21 16.15
CA LEU A 1217 29.07 -26.60 15.78
C LEU A 1217 30.30 -27.51 15.79
N GLN A 1218 31.46 -26.97 15.40
CA GLN A 1218 32.73 -27.70 15.41
C GLN A 1218 33.20 -28.02 16.84
N GLU A 1219 33.09 -27.08 17.78
CA GLU A 1219 33.35 -27.31 19.22
C GLU A 1219 32.32 -28.25 19.86
N ALA A 1220 31.11 -28.33 19.31
CA ALA A 1220 30.07 -29.28 19.70
C ALA A 1220 30.28 -30.70 19.12
N GLY A 1221 31.37 -30.94 18.38
CA GLY A 1221 31.69 -32.24 17.80
C GLY A 1221 30.91 -32.58 16.52
N VAL A 1222 30.34 -31.58 15.84
CA VAL A 1222 29.65 -31.75 14.56
C VAL A 1222 30.64 -31.48 13.41
N GLU A 1223 30.91 -32.51 12.61
CA GLU A 1223 31.70 -32.36 11.37
C GLU A 1223 30.91 -31.58 10.31
N ASN A 1224 31.60 -30.78 9.49
CA ASN A 1224 30.96 -29.92 8.49
C ASN A 1224 30.38 -30.72 7.30
N GLU A 1225 29.06 -30.69 7.11
CA GLU A 1225 28.34 -31.01 5.85
C GLU A 1225 27.92 -29.73 5.11
#